data_AF-A0A928KKP6-F1
#
_entry.id   AF-A0A928KKP6-F1
#
_cell.length_a   1.000
_cell.length_b   1.000
_cell.length_c   1.000
_cell.angle_alpha   90.00
_cell.angle_beta   90.00
_cell.angle_gamma   90.00
#
_symmetry.space_group_name_H-M   'P 1'
#
loop_
_entity.id
_entity.type
_entity.pdbx_description
1 polymer ?
#
loop_
_entity_poly.entity_id
_entity_poly.type
_entity_poly.pdbx_seq_one_letter_code
_entity_poly.pdbx_strand_id
1 'polypeptide(L)'
;MKKRIKQSFSLLLVIALISTAMAGFGLRAFAATNGTSGALRWALDDTGTFTVNGVGYGENYANSITNRAPWYSLRGSIKKIIVQDGVQAIGDYWFNGCNAVTSAELPASLVKIGASCFRSCSALQSITLPAGCSEFYDNTFNGCTALRWAVLPEDCTTTQHQIPDNTFYGCTNLENVWVGANYTGVANGAFRNCTKLSAVIWTGDTLSAIGSYFPSGASIVGTNAIQRWCSENGKNFIGITGDCGDALGYRFDFATKALALTGSGAMTTAPWNAWHYFICGVDFGSATSVCDGAFQGCESLAGELTLPENLRTVGANAFYHTGYDCVTVNAESISIGETAFGSENLIFYGRRGSGVYDYVKNRRTTFPAWRYYCINSHSYGGDSACDFCDKVHGVPILPPCGEHQYIYQYRIGNQLYYKCGECDADDYCVGARDLLLDFDCALNSNDGRFDIWRDGTVNGKDYKVIRDIRYGKPTEIDRRLTNENATAAAQALYRYINSVYGNRILSGQQESTWMGSPDYEMNYIYENTGKYPAIRGLDFMNDDFDGVVARAKAWAKRGGIVSICWHCGPSFNGSFDESQNEELTAAQWEAVLTDGTAENAAFIAAMDKAGNALLQLQDAGIPVLWRPFHEFDGAWFWWGKGGSENFKRLWRMMYNHFTYDLGLNNLIWVLGYSHNGTDYGTNLADWYPGSRYCDIAGADSYEVSTNGAEGRLFNPVSAATHGAKPLVMHETGLIPTVEEFKKVPWGYFLTWHTEYVTDHNTPAHLSEVYNSDYVITLDELPNIS
;
A
#
# COMPACT_ATOMS: atom_id res chain seq x y z
N MET A 1 -48.65 44.67 -12.21
CA MET A 1 -49.45 43.58 -12.79
C MET A 1 -48.48 42.46 -13.18
N LYS A 2 -48.52 41.31 -12.46
CA LYS A 2 -47.81 40.02 -12.71
C LYS A 2 -46.26 40.04 -12.70
N LYS A 3 -45.51 39.16 -12.03
CA LYS A 3 -45.75 38.15 -10.97
C LYS A 3 -44.33 37.69 -10.57
N ARG A 4 -43.79 38.15 -9.44
CA ARG A 4 -42.81 37.41 -8.63
C ARG A 4 -43.60 36.49 -7.68
N ILE A 5 -42.97 35.43 -7.18
CA ILE A 5 -43.47 34.43 -6.21
C ILE A 5 -44.14 33.21 -6.86
N LYS A 6 -43.37 32.12 -7.01
CA LYS A 6 -43.82 30.72 -6.94
C LYS A 6 -42.59 29.78 -6.99
N GLN A 7 -42.03 29.45 -5.82
CA GLN A 7 -41.26 28.21 -5.56
C GLN A 7 -40.97 28.10 -4.05
N SER A 8 -42.02 27.96 -3.24
CA SER A 8 -41.94 27.59 -1.81
C SER A 8 -43.28 27.00 -1.35
N PHE A 9 -43.74 25.92 -1.98
CA PHE A 9 -44.94 25.18 -1.59
C PHE A 9 -44.78 23.71 -2.00
N SER A 10 -43.94 22.97 -1.28
CA SER A 10 -43.94 21.49 -1.33
C SER A 10 -43.45 20.78 -0.06
N LEU A 11 -43.20 21.49 1.06
CA LEU A 11 -42.71 20.84 2.30
C LEU A 11 -43.76 20.74 3.42
N LEU A 12 -44.89 21.45 3.31
CA LEU A 12 -45.91 21.52 4.36
C LEU A 12 -47.03 20.45 4.25
N LEU A 13 -47.06 19.64 3.18
CA LEU A 13 -48.10 18.62 2.99
C LEU A 13 -47.68 17.21 3.44
N VAL A 14 -46.39 16.97 3.70
CA VAL A 14 -45.89 15.65 4.16
C VAL A 14 -45.97 15.53 5.70
N ILE A 15 -45.95 16.64 6.42
CA ILE A 15 -46.03 16.68 7.89
C ILE A 15 -47.47 16.44 8.40
N ALA A 16 -48.50 16.63 7.57
CA ALA A 16 -49.91 16.51 7.96
C ALA A 16 -50.52 15.10 7.74
N LEU A 17 -49.81 14.17 7.11
CA LEU A 17 -50.31 12.81 6.81
C LEU A 17 -49.81 11.71 7.78
N ILE A 18 -48.95 12.05 8.75
CA ILE A 18 -48.45 11.10 9.75
C ILE A 18 -49.22 11.19 11.10
N SER A 19 -50.06 12.22 11.29
CA SER A 19 -50.75 12.45 12.58
C SER A 19 -52.09 11.73 12.78
N THR A 20 -52.55 10.87 11.85
CA THR A 20 -53.86 10.19 11.96
C THR A 20 -53.82 8.65 11.99
N ALA A 21 -52.66 8.03 12.25
CA ALA A 21 -52.54 6.56 12.33
C ALA A 21 -51.97 6.01 13.66
N MET A 22 -52.02 6.78 14.76
CA MET A 22 -51.67 6.27 16.10
C MET A 22 -52.76 6.58 17.13
N ALA A 23 -53.91 5.93 16.98
CA ALA A 23 -54.89 5.78 18.05
C ALA A 23 -55.36 4.33 18.04
N GLY A 24 -54.58 3.42 18.64
CA GLY A 24 -54.96 2.00 18.69
C GLY A 24 -53.92 0.98 19.16
N PHE A 25 -52.65 1.34 19.27
CA PHE A 25 -51.62 0.47 19.85
C PHE A 25 -50.89 1.23 20.95
N GLY A 26 -50.72 0.62 22.12
CA GLY A 26 -50.12 1.25 23.30
C GLY A 26 -48.80 1.95 22.96
N LEU A 27 -48.60 3.15 23.50
CA LEU A 27 -47.38 3.93 23.32
C LEU A 27 -46.15 3.10 23.75
N ARG A 28 -45.49 2.44 22.80
CA ARG A 28 -44.05 2.23 22.88
C ARG A 28 -43.43 3.53 22.39
N ALA A 29 -42.87 4.32 23.30
CA ALA A 29 -41.97 5.39 22.90
C ALA A 29 -40.86 4.76 22.06
N PHE A 30 -40.82 5.05 20.76
CA PHE A 30 -39.68 4.68 19.94
C PHE A 30 -38.47 5.43 20.52
N ALA A 31 -37.46 4.69 20.96
CA ALA A 31 -36.21 5.30 21.37
C ALA A 31 -35.65 6.08 20.17
N ALA A 32 -35.32 7.36 20.38
CA ALA A 32 -34.70 8.16 19.34
C ALA A 32 -33.43 7.45 18.87
N THR A 33 -33.24 7.29 17.57
CA THR A 33 -32.04 6.68 16.99
C THR A 33 -30.97 7.71 16.66
N ASN A 34 -31.16 8.97 17.02
CA ASN A 34 -30.16 10.02 16.92
C ASN A 34 -30.44 11.11 17.95
N GLY A 35 -29.46 11.96 18.19
CA GLY A 35 -29.59 13.10 19.10
C GLY A 35 -28.27 13.83 19.32
N THR A 36 -28.22 14.58 20.41
CA THR A 36 -27.04 15.34 20.85
C THR A 36 -26.60 14.91 22.25
N SER A 37 -25.35 15.16 22.58
CA SER A 37 -24.72 15.00 23.89
C SER A 37 -23.66 16.10 24.03
N GLY A 38 -24.02 17.21 24.66
CA GLY A 38 -23.20 18.43 24.64
C GLY A 38 -22.99 18.98 23.23
N ALA A 39 -21.73 19.18 22.85
CA ALA A 39 -21.34 19.66 21.52
C ALA A 39 -21.41 18.57 20.43
N LEU A 40 -21.58 17.31 20.84
CA LEU A 40 -21.53 16.15 19.95
C LEU A 40 -22.92 15.72 19.51
N ARG A 41 -22.98 15.09 18.35
CA ARG A 41 -24.17 14.43 17.82
C ARG A 41 -23.91 12.94 17.73
N TRP A 42 -24.97 12.17 17.89
CA TRP A 42 -24.92 10.73 17.76
C TRP A 42 -26.06 10.22 16.88
N ALA A 43 -25.82 9.10 16.21
CA ALA A 43 -26.81 8.38 15.43
C ALA A 43 -26.56 6.87 15.51
N LEU A 44 -27.62 6.08 15.52
CA LEU A 44 -27.63 4.63 15.40
C LEU A 44 -28.37 4.27 14.12
N ASP A 45 -27.68 3.58 13.21
CA ASP A 45 -28.30 3.07 11.99
C ASP A 45 -28.97 1.70 12.20
N ASP A 46 -29.61 1.19 11.15
CA ASP A 46 -30.31 -0.10 11.13
C ASP A 46 -29.38 -1.32 11.16
N THR A 47 -28.10 -1.15 10.81
CA THR A 47 -27.08 -2.20 10.91
C THR A 47 -26.62 -2.42 12.35
N GLY A 48 -26.81 -1.42 13.22
CA GLY A 48 -26.33 -1.38 14.59
C GLY A 48 -25.04 -0.57 14.75
N THR A 49 -24.69 0.27 13.78
CA THR A 49 -23.53 1.16 13.86
C THR A 49 -23.92 2.45 14.55
N PHE A 50 -23.26 2.74 15.68
CA PHE A 50 -23.42 3.96 16.46
C PHE A 50 -22.31 4.94 16.10
N THR A 51 -22.67 6.04 15.44
CA THR A 51 -21.74 7.08 15.02
C THR A 51 -21.81 8.29 15.94
N VAL A 52 -20.66 8.79 16.38
CA VAL A 52 -20.49 10.04 17.13
C VAL A 52 -19.73 11.02 16.26
N ASN A 53 -20.24 12.24 16.12
CA ASN A 53 -19.58 13.30 15.35
C ASN A 53 -19.77 14.68 15.97
N GLY A 54 -19.05 15.66 15.42
CA GLY A 54 -18.99 17.03 15.92
C GLY A 54 -17.60 17.37 16.46
N VAL A 55 -17.45 18.60 16.95
CA VAL A 55 -16.19 19.11 17.47
C VAL A 55 -16.32 19.37 18.97
N GLY A 56 -15.41 18.82 19.77
CA GLY A 56 -15.33 19.09 21.20
C GLY A 56 -15.68 17.91 22.11
N TYR A 57 -16.31 18.21 23.24
CA TYR A 57 -16.45 17.28 24.38
C TYR A 57 -17.87 16.74 24.53
N GLY A 58 -17.96 15.43 24.74
CA GLY A 58 -19.19 14.75 25.13
C GLY A 58 -19.54 14.93 26.61
N GLU A 59 -20.83 14.90 26.94
CA GLU A 59 -21.31 15.03 28.32
C GLU A 59 -21.02 13.79 29.17
N ASN A 60 -20.85 13.97 30.48
CA ASN A 60 -20.71 12.87 31.43
C ASN A 60 -22.08 12.38 31.90
N TYR A 61 -22.27 11.06 31.86
CA TYR A 61 -23.47 10.41 32.39
C TYR A 61 -23.17 9.61 33.65
N ALA A 62 -24.16 8.89 34.17
CA ALA A 62 -24.05 8.02 35.33
C ALA A 62 -24.86 6.74 35.12
N ASN A 63 -24.57 5.71 35.92
CA ASN A 63 -25.42 4.52 36.01
C ASN A 63 -26.66 4.76 36.90
N SER A 64 -27.39 5.86 36.68
CA SER A 64 -28.59 6.26 37.43
C SER A 64 -29.73 6.59 36.49
N ILE A 65 -30.97 6.21 36.84
CA ILE A 65 -32.16 6.51 36.02
C ILE A 65 -32.35 8.00 35.71
N THR A 66 -31.80 8.88 36.55
CA THR A 66 -31.90 10.33 36.43
C THR A 66 -30.80 10.97 35.57
N ASN A 67 -29.76 10.22 35.19
CA ASN A 67 -28.64 10.74 34.41
C ASN A 67 -27.99 9.63 33.57
N ARG A 68 -28.72 9.01 32.63
CA ARG A 68 -28.14 8.04 31.68
C ARG A 68 -27.91 8.71 30.34
N ALA A 69 -26.98 8.13 29.56
CA ALA A 69 -26.81 8.50 28.17
C ALA A 69 -28.16 8.40 27.42
N PRO A 70 -28.49 9.34 26.51
CA PRO A 70 -29.75 9.36 25.76
C PRO A 70 -30.06 8.05 25.01
N TRP A 71 -29.02 7.31 24.61
CA TRP A 71 -29.12 6.04 23.90
C TRP A 71 -29.09 4.80 24.82
N TYR A 72 -29.18 4.96 26.14
CA TYR A 72 -29.06 3.83 27.08
C TYR A 72 -30.05 2.68 26.79
N SER A 73 -31.27 2.99 26.34
CA SER A 73 -32.26 1.98 25.96
C SER A 73 -31.90 1.19 24.69
N LEU A 74 -30.98 1.71 23.87
CA LEU A 74 -30.52 1.12 22.60
C LEU A 74 -29.27 0.25 22.76
N ARG A 75 -28.68 0.15 23.95
CA ARG A 75 -27.41 -0.55 24.21
C ARG A 75 -27.35 -2.00 23.69
N GLY A 76 -28.48 -2.70 23.62
CA GLY A 76 -28.56 -4.06 23.07
C GLY A 76 -28.55 -4.13 21.53
N SER A 77 -28.72 -3.00 20.86
CA SER A 77 -28.75 -2.87 19.40
C SER A 77 -27.45 -2.30 18.82
N ILE A 78 -26.58 -1.73 19.66
CA ILE A 78 -25.29 -1.18 19.24
C ILE A 78 -24.30 -2.33 19.07
N LYS A 79 -23.83 -2.53 17.83
CA LYS A 79 -22.88 -3.59 17.44
C LYS A 79 -21.50 -3.06 17.06
N LYS A 80 -21.45 -1.84 16.50
CA LYS A 80 -20.21 -1.16 16.11
C LYS A 80 -20.27 0.28 16.60
N ILE A 81 -19.15 0.80 17.08
CA ILE A 81 -19.02 2.23 17.45
C ILE A 81 -18.06 2.88 16.46
N ILE A 82 -18.41 4.07 15.97
CA ILE A 82 -17.55 4.92 15.14
C ILE A 82 -17.55 6.32 15.74
N VAL A 83 -16.42 6.76 16.28
CA VAL A 83 -16.22 8.14 16.71
C VAL A 83 -15.45 8.85 15.59
N GLN A 84 -16.01 9.95 15.06
CA GLN A 84 -15.45 10.66 13.91
C GLN A 84 -14.46 11.75 14.34
N ASP A 85 -13.60 12.16 13.41
CA ASP A 85 -12.67 13.27 13.61
C ASP A 85 -13.36 14.55 14.09
N GLY A 86 -12.66 15.27 14.98
CA GLY A 86 -13.14 16.46 15.68
C GLY A 86 -13.63 16.18 17.10
N VAL A 87 -14.01 14.93 17.41
CA VAL A 87 -14.45 14.54 18.76
C VAL A 87 -13.24 14.46 19.68
N GLN A 88 -13.16 15.37 20.66
CA GLN A 88 -12.05 15.45 21.62
C GLN A 88 -12.29 14.64 22.88
N ALA A 89 -13.55 14.39 23.27
CA ALA A 89 -13.86 13.56 24.42
C ALA A 89 -15.19 12.82 24.29
N ILE A 90 -15.21 11.56 24.75
CA ILE A 90 -16.44 10.83 25.08
C ILE A 90 -16.52 10.71 26.60
N GLY A 91 -17.68 11.05 27.17
CA GLY A 91 -17.84 11.22 28.62
C GLY A 91 -18.11 9.92 29.38
N ASP A 92 -18.32 10.07 30.68
CA ASP A 92 -18.56 8.95 31.59
C ASP A 92 -19.80 8.12 31.17
N TYR A 93 -19.72 6.79 31.28
CA TYR A 93 -20.80 5.84 31.02
C TYR A 93 -21.45 5.85 29.62
N TRP A 94 -20.80 6.42 28.60
CA TRP A 94 -21.36 6.50 27.23
C TRP A 94 -21.81 5.14 26.67
N PHE A 95 -20.97 4.13 26.72
CA PHE A 95 -21.25 2.80 26.17
C PHE A 95 -21.45 1.73 27.26
N ASN A 96 -21.70 2.13 28.51
CA ASN A 96 -21.89 1.20 29.63
C ASN A 96 -23.05 0.21 29.36
N GLY A 97 -22.73 -1.08 29.33
CA GLY A 97 -23.66 -2.17 29.09
C GLY A 97 -24.07 -2.35 27.63
N CYS A 98 -23.28 -1.84 26.68
CA CYS A 98 -23.46 -2.13 25.25
C CYS A 98 -22.92 -3.53 24.92
N ASN A 99 -23.62 -4.55 25.42
CA ASN A 99 -23.17 -5.96 25.43
C ASN A 99 -23.03 -6.58 24.03
N ALA A 100 -23.54 -5.94 22.98
CA ALA A 100 -23.49 -6.41 21.59
C ALA A 100 -22.37 -5.76 20.76
N VAL A 101 -21.64 -4.78 21.31
CA VAL A 101 -20.54 -4.10 20.61
C VAL A 101 -19.40 -5.07 20.37
N THR A 102 -19.02 -5.30 19.12
CA THR A 102 -17.88 -6.15 18.76
C THR A 102 -16.62 -5.34 18.44
N SER A 103 -16.77 -4.10 17.96
CA SER A 103 -15.67 -3.21 17.60
C SER A 103 -16.00 -1.73 17.86
N ALA A 104 -14.96 -0.94 18.10
CA ALA A 104 -15.04 0.51 18.25
C ALA A 104 -13.88 1.18 17.50
N GLU A 105 -14.21 2.12 16.61
CA GLU A 105 -13.27 2.96 15.87
C GLU A 105 -13.17 4.32 16.55
N LEU A 106 -11.95 4.71 16.95
CA LEU A 106 -11.67 5.93 17.71
C LEU A 106 -10.72 6.83 16.90
N PRO A 107 -10.97 8.14 16.79
CA PRO A 107 -10.23 9.04 15.91
C PRO A 107 -8.97 9.57 16.60
N ALA A 108 -7.97 9.99 15.81
CA ALA A 108 -6.74 10.59 16.35
C ALA A 108 -7.00 11.86 17.18
N SER A 109 -8.09 12.58 16.90
CA SER A 109 -8.52 13.77 17.65
C SER A 109 -9.05 13.50 19.06
N LEU A 110 -9.32 12.24 19.43
CA LEU A 110 -9.87 11.88 20.74
C LEU A 110 -8.78 11.97 21.81
N VAL A 111 -8.98 12.89 22.76
CA VAL A 111 -8.07 13.14 23.89
C VAL A 111 -8.52 12.43 25.16
N LYS A 112 -9.84 12.26 25.35
CA LYS A 112 -10.42 11.79 26.62
C LYS A 112 -11.53 10.74 26.47
N ILE A 113 -11.48 9.72 27.32
CA ILE A 113 -12.51 8.69 27.52
C ILE A 113 -12.93 8.68 28.99
N GLY A 114 -14.20 8.96 29.26
CA GLY A 114 -14.72 9.03 30.62
C GLY A 114 -14.73 7.70 31.40
N ALA A 115 -14.94 7.80 32.70
CA ALA A 115 -15.02 6.67 33.61
C ALA A 115 -16.16 5.72 33.20
N SER A 116 -15.91 4.41 33.30
CA SER A 116 -16.89 3.36 32.92
C SER A 116 -17.42 3.48 31.48
N CYS A 117 -16.75 4.19 30.57
CA CYS A 117 -17.27 4.46 29.23
C CYS A 117 -17.63 3.17 28.47
N PHE A 118 -16.77 2.16 28.46
CA PHE A 118 -17.02 0.85 27.81
C PHE A 118 -17.31 -0.27 28.83
N ARG A 119 -17.73 0.09 30.06
CA ARG A 119 -18.02 -0.91 31.09
C ARG A 119 -19.06 -1.90 30.62
N SER A 120 -18.78 -3.19 30.77
CA SER A 120 -19.64 -4.31 30.40
C SER A 120 -19.98 -4.38 28.90
N CYS A 121 -19.13 -3.85 28.02
CA CYS A 121 -19.19 -4.15 26.59
C CYS A 121 -18.71 -5.60 26.33
N SER A 122 -19.51 -6.58 26.77
CA SER A 122 -19.10 -7.99 26.91
C SER A 122 -18.73 -8.70 25.61
N ALA A 123 -19.10 -8.15 24.45
CA ALA A 123 -18.77 -8.67 23.12
C ALA A 123 -17.57 -7.97 22.45
N LEU A 124 -17.02 -6.91 23.05
CA LEU A 124 -15.93 -6.14 22.47
C LEU A 124 -14.69 -7.02 22.40
N GLN A 125 -14.16 -7.25 21.20
CA GLN A 125 -13.11 -8.24 20.97
C GLN A 125 -11.71 -7.65 21.15
N SER A 126 -11.53 -6.39 20.76
CA SER A 126 -10.28 -5.65 20.84
C SER A 126 -10.54 -4.16 20.98
N ILE A 127 -9.54 -3.42 21.45
CA ILE A 127 -9.59 -1.95 21.47
C ILE A 127 -8.20 -1.36 21.25
N THR A 128 -8.13 -0.32 20.43
CA THR A 128 -6.93 0.52 20.26
C THR A 128 -7.30 1.94 20.65
N LEU A 129 -6.65 2.47 21.68
CA LEU A 129 -6.78 3.88 22.04
C LEU A 129 -5.88 4.73 21.15
N PRO A 130 -6.37 5.86 20.60
CA PRO A 130 -5.57 6.76 19.77
C PRO A 130 -4.36 7.31 20.52
N ALA A 131 -3.25 7.56 19.84
CA ALA A 131 -2.00 8.02 20.48
C ALA A 131 -2.17 9.29 21.34
N GLY A 132 -3.04 10.21 20.91
CA GLY A 132 -3.37 11.45 21.64
C GLY A 132 -4.39 11.31 22.78
N CYS A 133 -4.93 10.11 23.02
CA CYS A 133 -5.99 9.84 24.00
C CYS A 133 -5.46 9.80 25.45
N SER A 134 -4.81 10.88 25.89
CA SER A 134 -4.07 10.90 27.15
C SER A 134 -4.91 10.75 28.42
N GLU A 135 -6.24 10.91 28.36
CA GLU A 135 -7.10 10.80 29.53
C GLU A 135 -8.08 9.62 29.41
N PHE A 136 -7.94 8.60 30.26
CA PHE A 136 -8.99 7.62 30.51
C PHE A 136 -9.04 7.26 32.00
N TYR A 137 -10.20 6.82 32.47
CA TYR A 137 -10.49 6.77 33.91
C TYR A 137 -10.94 5.38 34.38
N ASP A 138 -11.25 5.28 35.67
CA ASP A 138 -11.59 4.03 36.33
C ASP A 138 -12.69 3.25 35.61
N ASN A 139 -12.56 1.93 35.62
CA ASN A 139 -13.53 0.99 35.07
C ASN A 139 -13.81 1.12 33.57
N THR A 140 -12.98 1.82 32.78
CA THR A 140 -13.25 2.10 31.37
C THR A 140 -13.64 0.85 30.57
N PHE A 141 -12.96 -0.28 30.74
CA PHE A 141 -13.25 -1.56 30.07
C PHE A 141 -13.69 -2.67 31.05
N ASN A 142 -14.17 -2.30 32.25
CA ASN A 142 -14.55 -3.27 33.28
C ASN A 142 -15.63 -4.23 32.76
N GLY A 143 -15.36 -5.54 32.77
CA GLY A 143 -16.31 -6.57 32.36
C GLY A 143 -16.44 -6.75 30.85
N CYS A 144 -15.49 -6.26 30.04
CA CYS A 144 -15.40 -6.60 28.61
C CYS A 144 -14.90 -8.05 28.45
N THR A 145 -15.77 -9.03 28.72
CA THR A 145 -15.38 -10.45 28.83
C THR A 145 -14.89 -11.09 27.54
N ALA A 146 -15.20 -10.54 26.36
CA ALA A 146 -14.68 -11.00 25.07
C ALA A 146 -13.38 -10.29 24.65
N LEU A 147 -12.94 -9.27 25.39
CA LEU A 147 -11.78 -8.46 25.03
C LEU A 147 -10.53 -9.34 25.13
N ARG A 148 -9.87 -9.58 24.00
CA ARG A 148 -8.65 -10.40 23.90
C ARG A 148 -7.40 -9.56 24.08
N TRP A 149 -7.42 -8.33 23.58
CA TRP A 149 -6.30 -7.42 23.66
C TRP A 149 -6.72 -5.95 23.72
N ALA A 150 -5.86 -5.10 24.29
CA ALA A 150 -6.06 -3.66 24.35
C ALA A 150 -4.74 -2.89 24.16
N VAL A 151 -4.76 -1.84 23.33
CA VAL A 151 -3.65 -0.89 23.17
C VAL A 151 -4.00 0.41 23.87
N LEU A 152 -3.17 0.80 24.81
CA LEU A 152 -3.26 2.08 25.50
C LEU A 152 -2.42 3.13 24.74
N PRO A 153 -2.79 4.42 24.83
CA PRO A 153 -2.06 5.53 24.18
C PRO A 153 -0.62 5.65 24.71
N GLU A 154 0.22 6.48 24.08
CA GLU A 154 1.61 6.71 24.50
C GLU A 154 1.74 7.33 25.90
N ASP A 155 0.79 8.20 26.25
CA ASP A 155 0.74 8.87 27.54
C ASP A 155 -0.61 8.66 28.22
N CYS A 156 -0.60 8.63 29.54
CA CYS A 156 -1.77 8.72 30.38
C CYS A 156 -1.55 9.90 31.32
N THR A 157 -2.19 11.03 31.07
CA THR A 157 -2.07 12.26 31.88
C THR A 157 -2.93 12.23 33.14
N THR A 158 -3.40 11.04 33.56
CA THR A 158 -3.99 10.88 34.89
C THR A 158 -2.98 11.32 35.94
N THR A 159 -3.44 11.74 37.12
CA THR A 159 -2.59 12.33 38.16
C THR A 159 -1.42 11.43 38.59
N GLN A 160 -1.51 10.13 38.31
CA GLN A 160 -0.47 9.14 38.63
C GLN A 160 0.27 8.64 37.38
N HIS A 161 -0.15 8.98 36.17
CA HIS A 161 0.30 8.38 34.90
C HIS A 161 0.23 6.84 34.92
N GLN A 162 -0.88 6.29 35.41
CA GLN A 162 -1.05 4.84 35.57
C GLN A 162 -2.25 4.33 34.80
N ILE A 163 -2.29 3.02 34.56
CA ILE A 163 -3.52 2.34 34.16
C ILE A 163 -4.52 2.49 35.32
N PRO A 164 -5.68 3.17 35.13
CA PRO A 164 -6.62 3.50 36.20
C PRO A 164 -7.23 2.30 36.92
N ASP A 165 -7.87 2.56 38.06
CA ASP A 165 -8.45 1.52 38.91
C ASP A 165 -9.49 0.70 38.15
N ASN A 166 -9.39 -0.62 38.28
CA ASN A 166 -10.34 -1.57 37.68
C ASN A 166 -10.55 -1.42 36.15
N THR A 167 -9.62 -0.80 35.43
CA THR A 167 -9.75 -0.54 33.98
C THR A 167 -10.18 -1.78 33.19
N PHE A 168 -9.54 -2.92 33.41
CA PHE A 168 -9.84 -4.21 32.78
C PHE A 168 -10.39 -5.25 33.77
N TYR A 169 -10.95 -4.82 34.90
CA TYR A 169 -11.50 -5.74 35.89
C TYR A 169 -12.49 -6.72 35.23
N GLY A 170 -12.29 -8.02 35.42
CA GLY A 170 -13.20 -9.05 34.90
C GLY A 170 -13.16 -9.25 33.39
N CYS A 171 -12.15 -8.73 32.68
CA CYS A 171 -11.91 -9.08 31.28
C CYS A 171 -11.32 -10.49 31.18
N THR A 172 -12.16 -11.52 31.32
CA THR A 172 -11.73 -12.92 31.50
C THR A 172 -11.01 -13.53 30.30
N ASN A 173 -11.23 -13.00 29.09
CA ASN A 173 -10.50 -13.40 27.88
C ASN A 173 -9.33 -12.49 27.52
N LEU A 174 -9.00 -11.49 28.34
CA LEU A 174 -7.90 -10.58 28.06
C LEU A 174 -6.60 -11.34 28.20
N GLU A 175 -5.88 -11.47 27.08
CA GLU A 175 -4.62 -12.17 26.99
C GLU A 175 -3.46 -11.19 27.15
N ASN A 176 -3.55 -10.03 26.49
CA ASN A 176 -2.44 -9.08 26.40
C ASN A 176 -2.90 -7.61 26.48
N VAL A 177 -2.10 -6.75 27.11
CA VAL A 177 -2.32 -5.28 27.11
C VAL A 177 -1.02 -4.55 26.81
N TRP A 178 -1.07 -3.62 25.86
CA TRP A 178 0.05 -2.74 25.49
C TRP A 178 -0.13 -1.40 26.16
N VAL A 179 0.95 -0.94 26.76
CA VAL A 179 1.03 0.24 27.61
C VAL A 179 2.06 1.16 27.00
N GLY A 180 1.64 2.38 26.67
CA GLY A 180 2.49 3.39 26.06
C GLY A 180 3.69 3.80 26.91
N ALA A 181 4.59 4.58 26.31
CA ALA A 181 5.92 4.77 26.84
C ALA A 181 5.97 5.47 28.21
N ASN A 182 4.96 6.29 28.54
CA ASN A 182 5.03 7.22 29.68
C ASN A 182 4.27 6.76 30.93
N TYR A 183 3.80 5.51 30.97
CA TYR A 183 3.05 5.00 32.13
C TYR A 183 3.99 4.65 33.28
N THR A 184 3.71 5.18 34.46
CA THR A 184 4.51 4.90 35.66
C THR A 184 4.04 3.68 36.44
N GLY A 185 2.87 3.12 36.10
CA GLY A 185 2.33 2.00 36.86
C GLY A 185 0.93 1.53 36.51
N VAL A 186 0.45 0.63 37.36
CA VAL A 186 -0.88 0.01 37.28
C VAL A 186 -1.59 0.25 38.59
N ALA A 187 -2.80 0.81 38.56
CA ALA A 187 -3.58 1.07 39.77
C ALA A 187 -4.26 -0.21 40.31
N ASN A 188 -4.96 -0.11 41.43
CA ASN A 188 -5.53 -1.25 42.14
C ASN A 188 -6.61 -1.95 41.31
N GLY A 189 -6.49 -3.27 41.19
CA GLY A 189 -7.49 -4.11 40.55
C GLY A 189 -7.65 -3.89 39.04
N ALA A 190 -6.77 -3.11 38.40
CA ALA A 190 -6.82 -2.84 36.96
C ALA A 190 -6.96 -4.12 36.12
N PHE A 191 -6.31 -5.20 36.56
CA PHE A 191 -6.35 -6.53 35.91
C PHE A 191 -6.99 -7.63 36.78
N ARG A 192 -7.75 -7.26 37.81
CA ARG A 192 -8.36 -8.25 38.72
C ARG A 192 -9.35 -9.11 37.94
N ASN A 193 -9.28 -10.43 38.13
CA ASN A 193 -10.09 -11.43 37.42
C ASN A 193 -9.84 -11.51 35.89
N CYS A 194 -8.71 -11.00 35.38
CA CYS A 194 -8.26 -11.28 34.02
C CYS A 194 -7.61 -12.67 33.98
N THR A 195 -8.42 -13.73 33.91
CA THR A 195 -7.98 -15.12 34.09
C THR A 195 -7.08 -15.66 32.97
N LYS A 196 -7.09 -15.03 31.80
CA LYS A 196 -6.24 -15.40 30.66
C LYS A 196 -5.07 -14.45 30.41
N LEU A 197 -4.88 -13.44 31.27
CA LEU A 197 -3.84 -12.42 31.04
C LEU A 197 -2.47 -13.08 31.16
N SER A 198 -1.78 -13.19 30.03
CA SER A 198 -0.44 -13.76 29.94
C SER A 198 0.61 -12.67 30.00
N ALA A 199 0.36 -11.49 29.42
CA ALA A 199 1.34 -10.40 29.44
C ALA A 199 0.73 -8.99 29.54
N VAL A 200 1.49 -8.09 30.18
CA VAL A 200 1.33 -6.64 30.09
C VAL A 200 2.62 -6.06 29.53
N ILE A 201 2.52 -5.37 28.40
CA ILE A 201 3.62 -4.92 27.56
C ILE A 201 3.85 -3.43 27.76
N TRP A 202 5.01 -3.08 28.29
CA TRP A 202 5.47 -1.71 28.45
C TRP A 202 6.37 -1.32 27.27
N THR A 203 5.99 -0.28 26.52
CA THR A 203 6.81 0.22 25.41
C THR A 203 7.92 1.17 25.86
N GLY A 204 7.83 1.69 27.10
CA GLY A 204 8.84 2.58 27.69
C GLY A 204 9.46 2.05 28.98
N ASP A 205 10.19 2.92 29.66
CA ASP A 205 11.07 2.57 30.81
C ASP A 205 10.53 3.04 32.16
N THR A 206 9.33 3.60 32.19
CA THR A 206 8.82 4.39 33.33
C THR A 206 8.13 3.58 34.42
N LEU A 207 7.96 2.26 34.27
CA LEU A 207 7.26 1.43 35.27
C LEU A 207 7.93 1.52 36.64
N SER A 208 7.16 1.94 37.64
CA SER A 208 7.62 2.15 39.01
C SER A 208 6.74 1.49 40.07
N ALA A 209 5.46 1.21 39.76
CA ALA A 209 4.53 0.63 40.71
C ALA A 209 3.45 -0.25 40.06
N ILE A 210 3.05 -1.32 40.75
CA ILE A 210 1.87 -2.13 40.41
C ILE A 210 1.01 -2.30 41.65
N GLY A 211 -0.25 -1.91 41.53
CA GLY A 211 -1.27 -2.00 42.55
C GLY A 211 -1.68 -3.43 42.88
N SER A 212 -2.59 -3.54 43.84
CA SER A 212 -3.09 -4.83 44.34
C SER A 212 -3.85 -5.60 43.25
N TYR A 213 -3.84 -6.93 43.36
CA TYR A 213 -4.59 -7.86 42.49
C TYR A 213 -4.11 -7.94 41.03
N PHE A 214 -2.84 -7.64 40.77
CA PHE A 214 -2.20 -8.03 39.51
C PHE A 214 -2.16 -9.57 39.39
N PRO A 215 -2.58 -10.17 38.26
CA PRO A 215 -2.61 -11.62 38.10
C PRO A 215 -1.22 -12.24 38.30
N SER A 216 -1.11 -13.23 39.19
CA SER A 216 0.17 -13.89 39.50
C SER A 216 0.75 -14.69 38.32
N GLY A 217 -0.10 -15.06 37.36
CA GLY A 217 0.31 -15.75 36.13
C GLY A 217 0.69 -14.81 34.98
N ALA A 218 0.46 -13.50 35.10
CA ALA A 218 0.80 -12.54 34.06
C ALA A 218 2.27 -12.12 34.17
N SER A 219 2.94 -12.11 33.02
CA SER A 219 4.29 -11.57 32.87
C SER A 219 4.26 -10.09 32.50
N ILE A 220 5.30 -9.38 32.91
CA ILE A 220 5.56 -8.03 32.44
C ILE A 220 6.60 -8.12 31.33
N VAL A 221 6.40 -7.29 30.32
CA VAL A 221 7.29 -7.20 29.18
C VAL A 221 7.80 -5.78 29.11
N GLY A 222 9.08 -5.62 28.83
CA GLY A 222 9.63 -4.31 28.53
C GLY A 222 11.14 -4.37 28.35
N THR A 223 11.76 -3.21 28.46
CA THR A 223 13.21 -3.04 28.30
C THR A 223 14.00 -3.64 29.46
N ASN A 224 15.33 -3.51 29.39
CA ASN A 224 16.23 -3.88 30.49
C ASN A 224 15.95 -3.09 31.79
N ALA A 225 15.42 -1.87 31.69
CA ALA A 225 15.00 -1.10 32.86
C ALA A 225 13.81 -1.78 33.56
N ILE A 226 12.84 -2.24 32.78
CA ILE A 226 11.68 -2.99 33.25
C ILE A 226 12.10 -4.36 33.83
N GLN A 227 13.06 -5.05 33.19
CA GLN A 227 13.62 -6.30 33.70
C GLN A 227 14.18 -6.13 35.12
N ARG A 228 14.96 -5.07 35.31
CA ARG A 228 15.57 -4.77 36.61
C ARG A 228 14.49 -4.51 37.65
N TRP A 229 13.51 -3.67 37.33
CA TRP A 229 12.39 -3.38 38.22
C TRP A 229 11.61 -4.66 38.58
N CYS A 230 11.33 -5.53 37.61
CA CYS A 230 10.64 -6.80 37.86
C CYS A 230 11.44 -7.71 38.79
N SER A 231 12.76 -7.79 38.59
CA SER A 231 13.66 -8.58 39.43
C SER A 231 13.69 -8.07 40.88
N GLU A 232 13.70 -6.75 41.08
CA GLU A 232 13.68 -6.10 42.39
C GLU A 232 12.32 -6.28 43.11
N ASN A 233 11.23 -6.48 42.37
CA ASN A 233 9.86 -6.57 42.89
C ASN A 233 9.22 -7.97 42.80
N GLY A 234 10.02 -8.99 42.45
CA GLY A 234 9.55 -10.38 42.35
C GLY A 234 8.44 -10.59 41.32
N LYS A 235 8.51 -9.89 40.18
CA LYS A 235 7.55 -10.02 39.06
C LYS A 235 8.12 -10.90 37.96
N ASN A 236 7.22 -11.68 37.34
CA ASN A 236 7.56 -12.44 36.14
C ASN A 236 7.87 -11.46 35.01
N PHE A 237 8.99 -11.66 34.34
CA PHE A 237 9.44 -10.79 33.26
C PHE A 237 9.75 -11.61 32.02
N ILE A 238 9.33 -11.12 30.86
CA ILE A 238 9.72 -11.62 29.54
C ILE A 238 10.47 -10.48 28.84
N GLY A 239 11.72 -10.74 28.46
CA GLY A 239 12.56 -9.74 27.78
C GLY A 239 12.10 -9.49 26.36
N ILE A 240 12.40 -8.28 25.86
CA ILE A 240 12.33 -7.96 24.42
C ILE A 240 13.44 -8.64 23.61
N THR A 241 14.39 -9.26 24.30
CA THR A 241 15.38 -10.16 23.73
C THR A 241 15.30 -11.51 24.43
N GLY A 242 15.51 -12.59 23.70
CA GLY A 242 15.56 -13.93 24.29
C GLY A 242 16.04 -14.98 23.31
N ASP A 243 16.14 -16.21 23.78
CA ASP A 243 16.44 -17.36 22.93
C ASP A 243 15.16 -17.90 22.30
N CYS A 244 15.23 -18.24 21.02
CA CYS A 244 14.12 -18.86 20.27
C CYS A 244 14.54 -20.14 19.52
N GLY A 245 15.77 -20.60 19.74
CA GLY A 245 16.25 -21.84 19.16
C GLY A 245 17.74 -22.08 19.32
N ASP A 246 18.25 -23.04 18.56
CA ASP A 246 19.64 -23.49 18.65
C ASP A 246 20.59 -22.37 18.19
N ALA A 247 21.19 -21.64 19.15
CA ALA A 247 22.01 -20.46 18.90
C ALA A 247 21.30 -19.33 18.13
N LEU A 248 19.96 -19.30 18.22
CA LEU A 248 19.12 -18.28 17.63
C LEU A 248 18.35 -17.57 18.75
N GLY A 249 18.52 -16.27 18.83
CA GLY A 249 17.74 -15.37 19.68
C GLY A 249 16.87 -14.43 18.87
N TYR A 250 16.21 -13.52 19.57
CA TYR A 250 15.40 -12.47 18.98
C TYR A 250 15.63 -11.14 19.69
N ARG A 251 15.26 -10.06 19.01
CA ARG A 251 15.10 -8.71 19.53
C ARG A 251 13.82 -8.12 18.95
N PHE A 252 12.93 -7.64 19.79
CA PHE A 252 11.75 -6.89 19.40
C PHE A 252 11.98 -5.39 19.59
N ASP A 253 11.56 -4.61 18.60
CA ASP A 253 11.63 -3.16 18.62
C ASP A 253 10.21 -2.59 18.71
N PHE A 254 9.92 -1.85 19.79
CA PHE A 254 8.57 -1.30 20.01
C PHE A 254 8.22 -0.14 19.06
N ALA A 255 9.21 0.62 18.58
CA ALA A 255 8.98 1.78 17.73
C ALA A 255 8.59 1.34 16.32
N THR A 256 9.33 0.38 15.77
CA THR A 256 9.08 -0.17 14.43
C THR A 256 8.09 -1.34 14.45
N LYS A 257 7.82 -1.91 15.63
CA LYS A 257 7.07 -3.16 15.82
C LYS A 257 7.68 -4.34 15.05
N ALA A 258 8.97 -4.23 14.74
CA ALA A 258 9.71 -5.25 14.02
C ALA A 258 10.36 -6.21 15.00
N LEU A 259 10.44 -7.47 14.59
CA LEU A 259 11.21 -8.48 15.27
C LEU A 259 12.42 -8.87 14.41
N ALA A 260 13.62 -8.74 14.98
CA ALA A 260 14.84 -9.24 14.37
C ALA A 260 15.31 -10.51 15.07
N LEU A 261 15.61 -11.56 14.29
CA LEU A 261 16.28 -12.75 14.80
C LEU A 261 17.78 -12.48 14.90
N THR A 262 18.37 -12.82 16.04
CA THR A 262 19.78 -12.58 16.34
C THR A 262 20.53 -13.90 16.41
N GLY A 263 21.71 -13.98 15.81
CA GLY A 263 22.48 -15.22 15.75
C GLY A 263 22.17 -16.05 14.51
N SER A 264 22.47 -17.35 14.55
CA SER A 264 22.34 -18.25 13.41
C SER A 264 21.95 -19.64 13.86
N GLY A 265 20.88 -20.18 13.29
CA GLY A 265 20.41 -21.52 13.64
C GLY A 265 18.92 -21.69 13.46
N ALA A 266 18.41 -22.81 13.98
CA ALA A 266 17.03 -23.21 13.82
C ALA A 266 16.15 -22.50 14.86
N MET A 267 15.09 -21.80 14.43
CA MET A 267 14.02 -21.40 15.35
C MET A 267 13.26 -22.66 15.75
N THR A 268 13.37 -23.06 17.01
CA THR A 268 12.68 -24.24 17.57
C THR A 268 11.49 -23.87 18.43
N THR A 269 11.38 -22.59 18.80
CA THR A 269 10.27 -22.04 19.60
C THR A 269 9.87 -20.67 19.08
N ALA A 270 8.57 -20.37 19.11
CA ALA A 270 8.06 -19.05 18.76
C ALA A 270 8.65 -18.01 19.74
N PRO A 271 9.36 -16.98 19.25
CA PRO A 271 10.02 -15.98 20.11
C PRO A 271 9.03 -15.09 20.90
N TRP A 272 7.73 -15.19 20.61
CA TRP A 272 6.65 -14.49 21.30
C TRP A 272 5.47 -15.44 21.52
N ASN A 273 4.92 -15.45 22.72
CA ASN A 273 3.61 -16.06 22.98
C ASN A 273 2.53 -15.02 23.31
N ALA A 274 2.89 -13.73 23.29
CA ALA A 274 2.05 -12.64 23.80
C ALA A 274 1.93 -11.42 22.86
N TRP A 275 2.88 -11.12 21.96
CA TRP A 275 2.83 -9.87 21.15
C TRP A 275 2.64 -10.07 19.66
N HIS A 276 2.35 -11.30 19.26
CA HIS A 276 2.34 -11.74 17.87
C HIS A 276 1.41 -10.90 16.98
N TYR A 277 0.27 -10.45 17.53
CA TYR A 277 -0.70 -9.58 16.87
C TYR A 277 -0.16 -8.19 16.48
N PHE A 278 0.97 -7.73 17.05
CA PHE A 278 1.57 -6.43 16.76
C PHE A 278 2.83 -6.50 15.93
N ILE A 279 3.37 -7.69 15.66
CA ILE A 279 4.56 -7.79 14.83
C ILE A 279 4.16 -7.32 13.43
N CYS A 280 4.80 -6.24 12.97
CA CYS A 280 4.57 -5.65 11.65
C CYS A 280 5.66 -6.04 10.65
N GLY A 281 6.76 -6.62 11.13
CA GLY A 281 7.84 -7.12 10.27
C GLY A 281 8.72 -8.13 11.00
N VAL A 282 9.32 -9.01 10.22
CA VAL A 282 10.27 -10.03 10.68
C VAL A 282 11.54 -9.91 9.87
N ASP A 283 12.64 -9.57 10.53
CA ASP A 283 13.98 -9.77 9.99
C ASP A 283 14.47 -11.16 10.43
N PHE A 284 14.59 -12.06 9.47
CA PHE A 284 15.02 -13.44 9.73
C PHE A 284 16.53 -13.56 9.98
N GLY A 285 17.33 -12.53 9.68
CA GLY A 285 18.78 -12.58 9.75
C GLY A 285 19.34 -13.88 9.16
N SER A 286 20.12 -14.60 9.96
CA SER A 286 20.75 -15.88 9.58
C SER A 286 19.99 -17.12 10.06
N ALA A 287 18.67 -17.02 10.31
CA ALA A 287 17.86 -18.16 10.71
C ALA A 287 17.79 -19.25 9.62
N THR A 288 17.90 -20.52 10.02
CA THR A 288 17.84 -21.66 9.10
C THR A 288 16.48 -22.34 9.10
N SER A 289 15.65 -22.12 10.13
CA SER A 289 14.27 -22.60 10.17
C SER A 289 13.33 -21.63 10.89
N VAL A 290 12.03 -21.74 10.60
CA VAL A 290 10.92 -21.20 11.39
C VAL A 290 10.11 -22.37 11.94
N CYS A 291 9.80 -22.39 13.25
CA CYS A 291 9.02 -23.48 13.85
C CYS A 291 7.52 -23.41 13.52
N ASP A 292 6.79 -24.48 13.83
CA ASP A 292 5.33 -24.54 13.66
C ASP A 292 4.63 -23.40 14.44
N GLY A 293 3.64 -22.78 13.80
CA GLY A 293 2.78 -21.76 14.41
C GLY A 293 3.49 -20.46 14.83
N ALA A 294 4.75 -20.25 14.46
CA ALA A 294 5.59 -19.15 14.98
C ALA A 294 4.90 -17.77 14.94
N PHE A 295 4.23 -17.43 13.85
CA PHE A 295 3.51 -16.18 13.59
C PHE A 295 2.03 -16.43 13.24
N GLN A 296 1.43 -17.49 13.78
CA GLN A 296 0.04 -17.81 13.52
C GLN A 296 -0.91 -16.73 14.11
N GLY A 297 -1.72 -16.10 13.27
CA GLY A 297 -2.69 -15.08 13.66
C GLY A 297 -2.11 -13.67 13.73
N CYS A 298 -0.85 -13.46 13.30
CA CYS A 298 -0.24 -12.14 13.24
C CYS A 298 -0.78 -11.34 12.05
N GLU A 299 -2.04 -10.88 12.12
CA GLU A 299 -2.69 -10.13 11.04
C GLU A 299 -1.94 -8.83 10.66
N SER A 300 -1.20 -8.24 11.61
CA SER A 300 -0.36 -7.05 11.38
C SER A 300 0.89 -7.32 10.52
N LEU A 301 1.29 -8.59 10.36
CA LEU A 301 2.29 -8.98 9.38
C LEU A 301 1.63 -8.95 8.01
N ALA A 302 1.72 -7.80 7.34
CA ALA A 302 1.00 -7.53 6.11
C ALA A 302 1.90 -7.02 4.97
N GLY A 303 1.42 -7.14 3.74
CA GLY A 303 2.18 -6.80 2.53
C GLY A 303 3.04 -7.94 2.02
N GLU A 304 4.32 -7.69 1.75
CA GLU A 304 5.23 -8.64 1.11
C GLU A 304 6.23 -9.25 2.11
N LEU A 305 6.37 -10.57 2.09
CA LEU A 305 7.35 -11.33 2.87
C LEU A 305 8.42 -11.93 1.95
N THR A 306 9.69 -11.61 2.18
CA THR A 306 10.81 -12.29 1.51
C THR A 306 11.51 -13.23 2.47
N LEU A 307 11.49 -14.53 2.18
CA LEU A 307 12.24 -15.54 2.93
C LEU A 307 13.71 -15.54 2.48
N PRO A 308 14.68 -15.48 3.41
CA PRO A 308 16.08 -15.36 3.06
C PRO A 308 16.64 -16.67 2.46
N GLU A 309 17.70 -16.56 1.66
CA GLU A 309 18.30 -17.69 0.94
C GLU A 309 18.82 -18.81 1.84
N ASN A 310 19.19 -18.51 3.08
CA ASN A 310 19.66 -19.47 4.08
C ASN A 310 18.52 -20.20 4.81
N LEU A 311 17.26 -19.81 4.62
CA LEU A 311 16.14 -20.51 5.25
C LEU A 311 15.90 -21.86 4.58
N ARG A 312 15.87 -22.93 5.37
CA ARG A 312 15.74 -24.32 4.90
C ARG A 312 14.38 -24.91 5.24
N THR A 313 13.75 -24.47 6.32
CA THR A 313 12.41 -24.97 6.69
C THR A 313 11.50 -23.87 7.24
N VAL A 314 10.21 -23.96 6.90
CA VAL A 314 9.11 -23.19 7.51
C VAL A 314 8.12 -24.19 8.06
N GLY A 315 7.82 -24.11 9.35
CA GLY A 315 6.91 -25.02 10.04
C GLY A 315 5.45 -24.92 9.60
N ALA A 316 4.66 -25.91 9.97
CA ALA A 316 3.23 -25.93 9.76
C ALA A 316 2.55 -24.75 10.47
N ASN A 317 1.56 -24.12 9.83
CA ASN A 317 0.86 -22.93 10.33
C ASN A 317 1.75 -21.73 10.71
N ALA A 318 3.04 -21.71 10.36
CA ALA A 318 4.00 -20.71 10.84
C ALA A 318 3.59 -19.25 10.59
N PHE A 319 2.81 -18.97 9.56
CA PHE A 319 2.26 -17.66 9.16
C PHE A 319 0.76 -17.77 8.81
N TYR A 320 0.06 -18.72 9.44
CA TYR A 320 -1.38 -18.95 9.20
C TYR A 320 -2.18 -17.76 9.73
N HIS A 321 -3.15 -17.22 8.97
CA HIS A 321 -3.88 -15.98 9.31
C HIS A 321 -2.96 -14.77 9.57
N THR A 322 -1.97 -14.56 8.70
CA THR A 322 -1.23 -13.28 8.63
C THR A 322 -1.87 -12.37 7.58
N GLY A 323 -1.57 -11.07 7.62
CA GLY A 323 -2.01 -10.09 6.62
C GLY A 323 -1.17 -10.08 5.34
N TYR A 324 -0.24 -11.01 5.16
CA TYR A 324 0.62 -11.01 3.97
C TYR A 324 -0.19 -11.27 2.71
N ASP A 325 0.07 -10.45 1.70
CA ASP A 325 -0.53 -10.52 0.37
C ASP A 325 0.40 -11.24 -0.61
N CYS A 326 1.70 -11.30 -0.29
CA CYS A 326 2.73 -11.91 -1.13
C CYS A 326 3.85 -12.57 -0.29
N VAL A 327 4.31 -13.75 -0.70
CA VAL A 327 5.52 -14.40 -0.18
C VAL A 327 6.49 -14.73 -1.32
N THR A 328 7.71 -14.20 -1.23
CA THR A 328 8.83 -14.50 -2.11
C THR A 328 9.82 -15.43 -1.41
N VAL A 329 10.17 -16.53 -2.06
CA VAL A 329 11.10 -17.54 -1.54
C VAL A 329 12.37 -17.54 -2.38
N ASN A 330 13.47 -17.03 -1.82
CA ASN A 330 14.76 -16.96 -2.52
C ASN A 330 15.61 -18.23 -2.36
N ALA A 331 15.31 -19.08 -1.37
CA ALA A 331 16.07 -20.30 -1.11
C ALA A 331 15.99 -21.31 -2.27
N GLU A 332 17.14 -21.89 -2.66
CA GLU A 332 17.21 -22.91 -3.70
C GLU A 332 16.48 -24.21 -3.31
N SER A 333 16.47 -24.51 -2.01
CA SER A 333 15.77 -25.65 -1.42
C SER A 333 15.19 -25.26 -0.06
N ILE A 334 13.86 -25.33 0.07
CA ILE A 334 13.14 -25.08 1.31
C ILE A 334 12.04 -26.12 1.53
N SER A 335 11.82 -26.55 2.77
CA SER A 335 10.64 -27.32 3.15
C SER A 335 9.60 -26.40 3.77
N ILE A 336 8.37 -26.41 3.25
CA ILE A 336 7.28 -25.59 3.78
C ILE A 336 6.19 -26.53 4.33
N GLY A 337 5.93 -26.42 5.63
CA GLY A 337 4.96 -27.22 6.37
C GLY A 337 3.52 -26.91 5.99
N GLU A 338 2.62 -27.85 6.27
CA GLU A 338 1.20 -27.73 5.94
C GLU A 338 0.60 -26.41 6.46
N THR A 339 -0.22 -25.76 5.63
CA THR A 339 -0.90 -24.50 5.95
C THR A 339 -0.01 -23.38 6.52
N ALA A 340 1.32 -23.46 6.32
CA ALA A 340 2.27 -22.45 6.77
C ALA A 340 1.81 -21.02 6.49
N PHE A 341 1.24 -20.71 5.33
CA PHE A 341 0.80 -19.36 4.97
C PHE A 341 -0.72 -19.28 4.70
N GLY A 342 -1.48 -19.67 5.71
CA GLY A 342 -2.93 -19.84 5.75
C GLY A 342 -3.91 -18.71 5.40
N SER A 343 -3.52 -17.62 4.76
CA SER A 343 -4.40 -16.45 4.55
C SER A 343 -5.33 -16.62 3.34
N GLU A 344 -6.28 -15.72 3.10
CA GLU A 344 -7.09 -15.69 1.86
C GLU A 344 -6.36 -14.80 0.82
N ASN A 345 -6.31 -15.19 -0.46
CA ASN A 345 -5.73 -14.40 -1.58
C ASN A 345 -4.21 -14.13 -1.57
N LEU A 346 -3.39 -14.99 -0.97
CA LEU A 346 -1.94 -14.78 -0.91
C LEU A 346 -1.20 -15.24 -2.21
N ILE A 347 -0.28 -14.42 -2.72
CA ILE A 347 0.54 -14.73 -3.90
C ILE A 347 1.89 -15.35 -3.47
N PHE A 348 2.37 -16.36 -4.20
CA PHE A 348 3.66 -16.99 -3.97
C PHE A 348 4.60 -16.88 -5.16
N TYR A 349 5.84 -16.48 -4.88
CA TYR A 349 6.97 -16.50 -5.81
C TYR A 349 8.06 -17.44 -5.29
N GLY A 350 8.59 -18.30 -6.17
CA GLY A 350 9.70 -19.20 -5.82
C GLY A 350 10.16 -20.07 -6.99
N ARG A 351 11.36 -20.65 -6.86
CA ARG A 351 11.97 -21.51 -7.89
C ARG A 351 11.29 -22.88 -7.97
N ARG A 352 11.14 -23.44 -9.18
CA ARG A 352 10.63 -24.82 -9.38
C ARG A 352 11.62 -25.82 -8.79
N GLY A 353 11.14 -26.77 -7.97
CA GLY A 353 11.97 -27.78 -7.30
C GLY A 353 12.46 -27.40 -5.89
N SER A 354 12.25 -26.16 -5.46
CA SER A 354 12.64 -25.66 -4.13
C SER A 354 11.69 -26.09 -2.99
N GLY A 355 10.76 -27.02 -3.21
CA GLY A 355 9.69 -27.39 -2.26
C GLY A 355 8.48 -26.43 -2.23
N VAL A 356 8.63 -25.21 -2.74
CA VAL A 356 7.53 -24.22 -2.91
C VAL A 356 6.42 -24.75 -3.83
N TYR A 357 6.81 -25.39 -4.95
CA TYR A 357 5.87 -25.93 -5.93
C TYR A 357 4.94 -27.00 -5.33
N ASP A 358 5.50 -27.93 -4.55
CA ASP A 358 4.74 -29.01 -3.93
C ASP A 358 3.80 -28.49 -2.84
N TYR A 359 4.26 -27.52 -2.04
CA TYR A 359 3.43 -26.84 -1.05
C TYR A 359 2.20 -26.16 -1.68
N VAL A 360 2.40 -25.36 -2.74
CA VAL A 360 1.31 -24.66 -3.45
C VAL A 360 0.36 -25.67 -4.12
N LYS A 361 0.89 -26.73 -4.74
CA LYS A 361 0.09 -27.78 -5.39
C LYS A 361 -0.83 -28.50 -4.40
N ASN A 362 -0.30 -28.88 -3.24
CA ASN A 362 -1.06 -29.56 -2.18
C ASN A 362 -2.11 -28.66 -1.53
N ARG A 363 -1.99 -27.33 -1.63
CA ARG A 363 -2.97 -26.39 -1.08
C ARG A 363 -4.13 -26.06 -2.03
N ARG A 364 -3.90 -26.11 -3.35
CA ARG A 364 -4.99 -25.96 -4.35
C ARG A 364 -6.07 -27.04 -4.22
N THR A 365 -5.75 -28.20 -3.66
CA THR A 365 -6.72 -29.27 -3.42
C THR A 365 -7.60 -29.00 -2.19
N THR A 366 -7.21 -28.07 -1.31
CA THR A 366 -7.91 -27.79 -0.05
C THR A 366 -8.69 -26.46 -0.04
N PHE A 367 -8.41 -25.49 -0.92
CA PHE A 367 -9.11 -24.19 -0.98
C PHE A 367 -9.35 -23.70 -2.44
N PRO A 368 -10.48 -23.01 -2.73
CA PRO A 368 -10.76 -22.51 -4.08
C PRO A 368 -10.06 -21.16 -4.39
N ALA A 369 -9.55 -21.04 -5.62
CA ALA A 369 -9.05 -19.83 -6.33
C ALA A 369 -7.78 -19.13 -5.80
N TRP A 370 -6.61 -19.47 -6.36
CA TRP A 370 -5.31 -18.83 -6.07
C TRP A 370 -4.48 -18.64 -7.37
N ARG A 371 -3.88 -17.46 -7.58
CA ARG A 371 -2.97 -17.17 -8.72
C ARG A 371 -1.52 -17.46 -8.33
N TYR A 372 -0.75 -18.08 -9.24
CA TYR A 372 0.65 -18.50 -9.01
C TYR A 372 1.52 -18.02 -10.17
N TYR A 373 2.72 -17.52 -9.89
CA TYR A 373 3.70 -17.10 -10.89
C TYR A 373 5.09 -17.69 -10.56
N CYS A 374 5.58 -18.60 -11.42
CA CYS A 374 6.99 -19.04 -11.40
C CYS A 374 7.89 -17.91 -11.90
N ILE A 375 8.91 -17.52 -11.13
CA ILE A 375 10.02 -16.70 -11.62
C ILE A 375 11.20 -17.64 -11.91
N ASN A 376 11.67 -17.66 -13.16
CA ASN A 376 12.88 -18.37 -13.58
C ASN A 376 14.09 -17.46 -13.41
N SER A 377 15.18 -17.96 -12.82
CA SER A 377 16.52 -17.50 -13.17
C SER A 377 17.56 -18.62 -13.11
N HIS A 378 18.06 -18.93 -14.32
CA HIS A 378 19.38 -19.40 -14.73
C HIS A 378 20.04 -20.63 -14.06
N SER A 379 20.04 -21.76 -14.79
CA SER A 379 21.29 -22.47 -15.10
C SER A 379 21.17 -23.27 -16.41
N TYR A 380 22.25 -23.23 -17.18
CA TYR A 380 22.43 -23.88 -18.47
C TYR A 380 22.27 -25.41 -18.39
N GLY A 381 21.49 -25.97 -19.30
CA GLY A 381 21.58 -27.38 -19.69
C GLY A 381 20.33 -28.22 -19.43
N GLY A 382 19.63 -28.56 -20.52
CA GLY A 382 18.75 -29.73 -20.61
C GLY A 382 17.37 -29.62 -19.97
N ASP A 383 16.35 -29.96 -20.76
CA ASP A 383 14.97 -30.25 -20.38
C ASP A 383 14.06 -29.09 -19.94
N SER A 384 13.47 -28.51 -20.99
CA SER A 384 12.11 -27.96 -21.06
C SER A 384 11.15 -28.32 -19.91
N ALA A 385 10.64 -27.32 -19.19
CA ALA A 385 9.20 -27.06 -19.01
C ALA A 385 8.93 -25.94 -17.98
N CYS A 386 8.06 -25.00 -18.36
CA CYS A 386 7.12 -24.34 -17.44
C CYS A 386 5.76 -24.37 -18.14
N ASP A 387 5.11 -25.53 -18.07
CA ASP A 387 3.70 -25.70 -18.42
C ASP A 387 2.85 -25.48 -17.18
N PHE A 388 1.93 -24.54 -17.33
CA PHE A 388 0.80 -24.24 -16.46
C PHE A 388 0.10 -25.54 -16.02
N CYS A 389 0.05 -25.82 -14.72
CA CYS A 389 -0.41 -27.10 -14.15
C CYS A 389 -1.71 -27.64 -14.80
N ASP A 390 -1.52 -28.77 -15.48
CA ASP A 390 -2.44 -29.88 -15.73
C ASP A 390 -3.77 -29.61 -16.45
N LYS A 391 -3.74 -29.76 -17.79
CA LYS A 391 -4.83 -30.48 -18.49
C LYS A 391 -4.40 -31.92 -18.75
N VAL A 392 -5.12 -32.80 -18.08
CA VAL A 392 -5.11 -34.26 -18.22
C VAL A 392 -5.54 -34.69 -19.64
N HIS A 393 -4.69 -35.53 -20.23
CA HIS A 393 -4.84 -36.42 -21.40
C HIS A 393 -5.05 -35.84 -22.81
N GLY A 394 -4.02 -36.01 -23.64
CA GLY A 394 -4.11 -36.06 -25.10
C GLY A 394 -2.94 -35.37 -25.78
N VAL A 395 -1.83 -36.08 -26.00
CA VAL A 395 -0.80 -35.64 -26.95
C VAL A 395 -1.49 -35.50 -28.31
N PRO A 396 -1.57 -34.31 -28.94
CA PRO A 396 -2.12 -34.20 -30.28
C PRO A 396 -1.13 -34.83 -31.25
N ILE A 397 -1.61 -35.75 -32.09
CA ILE A 397 -0.87 -36.22 -33.25
C ILE A 397 -0.66 -35.00 -34.15
N LEU A 398 0.59 -34.56 -34.31
CA LEU A 398 0.93 -33.47 -35.25
C LEU A 398 0.56 -33.92 -36.68
N PRO A 399 -0.05 -33.05 -37.51
CA PRO A 399 -0.33 -33.39 -38.90
C PRO A 399 0.99 -33.66 -39.64
N PRO A 400 1.04 -34.65 -40.55
CA PRO A 400 2.24 -34.90 -41.35
C PRO A 400 2.45 -33.75 -42.34
N CYS A 401 3.37 -32.84 -42.03
CA CYS A 401 3.80 -31.82 -42.99
C CYS A 401 4.90 -32.37 -43.90
N GLY A 402 4.90 -31.96 -45.17
CA GLY A 402 5.90 -32.36 -46.16
C GLY A 402 7.32 -31.92 -45.79
N GLU A 403 8.33 -32.46 -46.48
CA GLU A 403 9.66 -31.84 -46.50
C GLU A 403 9.50 -30.42 -47.06
N HIS A 404 10.10 -29.41 -46.42
CA HIS A 404 9.98 -27.96 -46.74
C HIS A 404 8.76 -27.21 -46.18
N GLN A 405 8.00 -27.77 -45.23
CA GLN A 405 6.90 -27.08 -44.55
C GLN A 405 7.15 -26.88 -43.04
N TYR A 406 6.82 -25.69 -42.53
CA TYR A 406 6.89 -25.34 -41.12
C TYR A 406 5.58 -25.64 -40.40
N ILE A 407 5.65 -26.10 -39.14
CA ILE A 407 4.48 -26.29 -38.28
C ILE A 407 4.27 -25.01 -37.46
N TYR A 408 3.14 -24.37 -37.68
CA TYR A 408 2.72 -23.18 -36.95
C TYR A 408 1.84 -23.56 -35.78
N GLN A 409 2.17 -23.06 -34.59
CA GLN A 409 1.36 -23.18 -33.38
C GLN A 409 0.74 -21.83 -33.08
N TYR A 410 -0.59 -21.76 -32.95
CA TYR A 410 -1.31 -20.54 -32.58
C TYR A 410 -2.41 -20.83 -31.56
N ARG A 411 -2.87 -19.78 -30.87
CA ARG A 411 -3.82 -19.89 -29.75
C ARG A 411 -5.01 -18.96 -29.98
N ILE A 412 -6.22 -19.48 -29.81
CA ILE A 412 -7.45 -18.68 -29.79
C ILE A 412 -8.12 -18.92 -28.43
N GLY A 413 -8.13 -17.88 -27.58
CA GLY A 413 -8.55 -18.04 -26.18
C GLY A 413 -7.72 -19.09 -25.44
N ASN A 414 -8.38 -20.08 -24.84
CA ASN A 414 -7.73 -21.19 -24.13
C ASN A 414 -7.46 -22.44 -25.01
N GLN A 415 -7.79 -22.42 -26.30
CA GLN A 415 -7.55 -23.53 -27.22
C GLN A 415 -6.32 -23.30 -28.11
N LEU A 416 -5.63 -24.40 -28.42
CA LEU A 416 -4.36 -24.43 -29.14
C LEU A 416 -4.55 -25.14 -30.49
N TYR A 417 -3.96 -24.61 -31.54
CA TYR A 417 -4.12 -25.08 -32.92
C TYR A 417 -2.77 -25.24 -33.61
N TYR A 418 -2.71 -26.13 -34.60
CA TYR A 418 -1.50 -26.44 -35.38
C TYR A 418 -1.82 -26.48 -36.89
N LYS A 419 -0.96 -25.93 -37.76
CA LYS A 419 -1.11 -26.01 -39.24
C LYS A 419 0.26 -25.99 -39.94
N CYS A 420 0.37 -26.63 -41.12
CA CYS A 420 1.57 -26.56 -41.98
C CYS A 420 1.51 -25.33 -42.89
N GLY A 421 2.65 -24.69 -43.20
CA GLY A 421 2.75 -23.62 -44.21
C GLY A 421 4.16 -23.42 -44.77
N GLU A 422 4.27 -22.66 -45.85
CA GLU A 422 5.51 -22.43 -46.62
C GLU A 422 6.01 -20.97 -46.45
N CYS A 423 7.33 -20.79 -46.45
CA CYS A 423 8.01 -19.50 -46.37
C CYS A 423 8.85 -19.27 -47.64
N ASP A 424 8.86 -18.04 -48.15
CA ASP A 424 9.81 -17.65 -49.18
C ASP A 424 11.15 -17.20 -48.57
N ALA A 425 12.17 -17.02 -49.43
CA ALA A 425 13.58 -16.82 -49.05
C ALA A 425 13.88 -15.58 -48.17
N ASP A 426 12.93 -14.64 -48.07
CA ASP A 426 13.03 -13.42 -47.25
C ASP A 426 12.24 -13.52 -45.92
N ASP A 427 11.90 -14.73 -45.48
CA ASP A 427 11.12 -15.00 -44.26
C ASP A 427 9.69 -14.41 -44.24
N TYR A 428 9.21 -13.93 -45.39
CA TYR A 428 7.82 -13.53 -45.59
C TYR A 428 6.93 -14.76 -45.79
N CYS A 429 6.06 -15.01 -44.80
CA CYS A 429 5.16 -16.16 -44.79
C CYS A 429 3.87 -15.85 -45.59
N VAL A 430 3.69 -16.48 -46.75
CA VAL A 430 2.52 -16.27 -47.62
C VAL A 430 1.23 -16.86 -47.00
N GLY A 431 1.34 -17.90 -46.15
CA GLY A 431 0.19 -18.63 -45.60
C GLY A 431 -0.54 -18.00 -44.40
N ALA A 432 0.02 -16.96 -43.76
CA ALA A 432 -0.63 -16.32 -42.60
C ALA A 432 -1.74 -15.32 -43.01
N ARG A 433 -1.68 -14.81 -44.24
CA ARG A 433 -2.62 -13.80 -44.76
C ARG A 433 -3.99 -14.38 -45.13
N ASP A 434 -4.01 -15.62 -45.63
CA ASP A 434 -5.25 -16.33 -45.98
C ASP A 434 -6.00 -16.91 -44.75
N LEU A 435 -5.33 -16.96 -43.60
CA LEU A 435 -5.85 -17.58 -42.36
C LEU A 435 -6.89 -16.71 -41.62
N LEU A 436 -6.96 -15.41 -41.93
CA LEU A 436 -7.86 -14.44 -41.29
C LEU A 436 -9.07 -14.05 -42.15
N LEU A 437 -9.16 -14.52 -43.40
CA LEU A 437 -10.33 -14.28 -44.26
C LEU A 437 -11.49 -15.26 -43.98
N ASP A 438 -11.23 -16.41 -43.36
CA ASP A 438 -12.24 -17.43 -43.04
C ASP A 438 -12.93 -17.24 -41.67
N PHE A 439 -12.47 -16.30 -40.84
CA PHE A 439 -13.09 -15.98 -39.55
C PHE A 439 -13.61 -14.54 -39.55
N ASP A 440 -14.90 -14.42 -39.83
CA ASP A 440 -15.69 -13.19 -39.95
C ASP A 440 -15.91 -12.49 -38.58
N CYS A 441 -14.83 -12.18 -37.86
CA CYS A 441 -14.82 -11.42 -36.62
C CYS A 441 -13.74 -10.33 -36.70
N ALA A 442 -14.18 -9.15 -37.16
CA ALA A 442 -13.44 -7.90 -37.30
C ALA A 442 -12.25 -7.70 -36.33
N LEU A 443 -11.04 -7.94 -36.84
CA LEU A 443 -9.81 -7.27 -36.41
C LEU A 443 -9.31 -6.48 -37.61
N ASN A 444 -9.57 -5.18 -37.63
CA ASN A 444 -8.91 -4.26 -38.55
C ASN A 444 -7.46 -4.10 -38.09
N SER A 445 -6.62 -5.08 -38.43
CA SER A 445 -5.17 -5.00 -38.35
C SER A 445 -4.66 -4.25 -39.56
N ASN A 446 -3.94 -3.14 -39.35
CA ASN A 446 -3.14 -2.53 -40.40
C ASN A 446 -1.68 -2.28 -39.98
N ASP A 447 -1.16 -3.15 -39.12
CA ASP A 447 0.25 -3.13 -38.72
C ASP A 447 0.85 -4.51 -38.45
N GLY A 448 0.07 -5.59 -38.60
CA GLY A 448 0.55 -6.92 -39.01
C GLY A 448 1.93 -7.37 -38.50
N ARG A 449 2.25 -7.19 -37.21
CA ARG A 449 3.47 -7.73 -36.61
C ARG A 449 3.15 -8.68 -35.49
N PHE A 450 3.63 -9.90 -35.69
CA PHE A 450 3.69 -10.97 -34.73
C PHE A 450 5.15 -11.13 -34.33
N ASP A 451 5.47 -11.15 -33.04
CA ASP A 451 6.84 -11.46 -32.61
C ASP A 451 7.05 -12.98 -32.67
N ILE A 452 8.09 -13.38 -33.42
CA ILE A 452 8.62 -14.74 -33.42
C ILE A 452 9.37 -14.91 -32.10
N TRP A 453 8.78 -15.64 -31.18
CA TRP A 453 9.26 -15.71 -29.80
C TRP A 453 10.38 -16.73 -29.60
N ARG A 454 10.52 -17.71 -30.51
CA ARG A 454 11.60 -18.71 -30.48
C ARG A 454 11.76 -19.42 -31.82
N ASP A 455 13.02 -19.55 -32.23
CA ASP A 455 13.46 -20.59 -33.16
C ASP A 455 13.84 -21.84 -32.35
N GLY A 456 13.46 -23.01 -32.84
CA GLY A 456 13.95 -24.28 -32.32
C GLY A 456 13.70 -25.42 -33.29
N THR A 457 14.35 -26.55 -33.01
CA THR A 457 14.22 -27.77 -33.82
C THR A 457 13.66 -28.88 -32.93
N VAL A 458 12.53 -29.48 -33.32
CA VAL A 458 11.96 -30.68 -32.67
C VAL A 458 11.96 -31.82 -33.67
N ASN A 459 12.60 -32.94 -33.33
CA ASN A 459 12.72 -34.12 -34.20
C ASN A 459 13.31 -33.81 -35.60
N GLY A 460 14.26 -32.88 -35.68
CA GLY A 460 14.92 -32.51 -36.94
C GLY A 460 14.11 -31.57 -37.85
N LYS A 461 12.99 -31.01 -37.37
CA LYS A 461 12.22 -29.97 -38.08
C LYS A 461 12.18 -28.67 -37.28
N ASP A 462 12.42 -27.56 -37.96
CA ASP A 462 12.43 -26.22 -37.37
C ASP A 462 11.00 -25.71 -37.14
N TYR A 463 10.77 -25.02 -36.01
CA TYR A 463 9.49 -24.42 -35.65
C TYR A 463 9.66 -22.95 -35.23
N LYS A 464 8.68 -22.12 -35.61
CA LYS A 464 8.57 -20.70 -35.25
C LYS A 464 7.33 -20.49 -34.39
N VAL A 465 7.50 -19.95 -33.18
CA VAL A 465 6.39 -19.66 -32.26
C VAL A 465 5.93 -18.22 -32.43
N ILE A 466 4.66 -18.01 -32.78
CA ILE A 466 4.02 -16.70 -32.89
C ILE A 466 3.06 -16.49 -31.72
N ARG A 467 3.17 -15.38 -30.98
CA ARG A 467 2.19 -14.99 -29.94
C ARG A 467 1.41 -13.74 -30.33
N ASP A 468 0.11 -13.77 -30.06
CA ASP A 468 -0.80 -12.61 -30.02
C ASP A 468 -0.53 -11.86 -28.70
N ILE A 469 0.02 -10.63 -28.77
CA ILE A 469 0.24 -9.78 -27.58
C ILE A 469 -1.05 -9.01 -27.33
N ARG A 470 -1.84 -9.47 -26.35
CA ARG A 470 -2.96 -8.68 -25.82
C ARG A 470 -2.51 -7.92 -24.59
N TYR A 471 -2.47 -6.59 -24.68
CA TYR A 471 -2.37 -5.72 -23.51
C TYR A 471 -3.67 -5.83 -22.72
N GLY A 472 -3.65 -6.61 -21.64
CA GLY A 472 -4.82 -6.81 -20.79
C GLY A 472 -5.20 -5.49 -20.11
N LYS A 473 -6.48 -5.11 -20.15
CA LYS A 473 -6.98 -4.08 -19.22
C LYS A 473 -6.78 -4.60 -17.78
N PRO A 474 -6.10 -3.85 -16.90
CA PRO A 474 -5.86 -4.28 -15.52
C PRO A 474 -7.19 -4.48 -14.79
N THR A 475 -7.35 -5.65 -14.17
CA THR A 475 -8.65 -6.07 -13.61
C THR A 475 -8.86 -5.62 -12.17
N GLU A 476 -7.80 -5.33 -11.41
CA GLU A 476 -7.86 -4.86 -10.02
C GLU A 476 -6.64 -3.96 -9.72
N ILE A 477 -6.81 -2.64 -9.82
CA ILE A 477 -5.80 -1.66 -9.42
C ILE A 477 -6.06 -1.25 -7.98
N ASP A 478 -5.01 -1.09 -7.19
CA ASP A 478 -5.11 -0.54 -5.84
C ASP A 478 -5.55 0.93 -5.89
N ARG A 479 -6.74 1.20 -5.35
CA ARG A 479 -7.37 2.53 -5.38
C ARG A 479 -7.06 3.38 -4.16
N ARG A 480 -6.21 2.90 -3.26
CA ARG A 480 -5.76 3.65 -2.08
C ARG A 480 -4.33 4.11 -2.29
N LEU A 481 -4.02 5.28 -1.74
CA LEU A 481 -2.64 5.72 -1.64
C LEU A 481 -1.94 4.91 -0.55
N THR A 482 -0.65 4.69 -0.74
CA THR A 482 0.23 4.00 0.20
C THR A 482 0.38 4.73 1.53
N ASN A 483 0.25 6.05 1.52
CA ASN A 483 0.14 6.85 2.74
C ASN A 483 -1.31 6.86 3.27
N GLU A 484 -1.52 6.24 4.42
CA GLU A 484 -2.82 6.16 5.10
C GLU A 484 -3.36 7.53 5.54
N ASN A 485 -2.47 8.50 5.75
CA ASN A 485 -2.80 9.86 6.17
C ASN A 485 -2.88 10.84 4.98
N ALA A 486 -2.89 10.35 3.73
CA ALA A 486 -2.90 11.19 2.55
C ALA A 486 -3.99 12.26 2.59
N THR A 487 -3.64 13.49 2.21
CA THR A 487 -4.58 14.62 2.15
C THR A 487 -5.75 14.31 1.23
N ALA A 488 -6.91 14.92 1.52
CA ALA A 488 -8.10 14.74 0.69
C ALA A 488 -7.86 15.06 -0.80
N ALA A 489 -7.02 16.08 -1.09
CA ALA A 489 -6.65 16.48 -2.44
C ALA A 489 -5.75 15.43 -3.13
N ALA A 490 -4.76 14.87 -2.43
CA ALA A 490 -3.92 13.78 -2.97
C ALA A 490 -4.76 12.55 -3.28
N GLN A 491 -5.64 12.16 -2.35
CA GLN A 491 -6.56 11.05 -2.57
C GLN A 491 -7.54 11.33 -3.73
N ALA A 492 -8.00 12.57 -3.89
CA ALA A 492 -8.87 12.96 -5.01
C ALA A 492 -8.15 12.88 -6.34
N LEU A 493 -6.92 13.40 -6.44
CA LEU A 493 -6.08 13.30 -7.62
C LEU A 493 -5.81 11.85 -7.99
N TYR A 494 -5.40 11.02 -7.03
CA TYR A 494 -5.14 9.60 -7.28
C TYR A 494 -6.39 8.84 -7.74
N ARG A 495 -7.55 9.09 -7.13
CA ARG A 495 -8.83 8.53 -7.60
C ARG A 495 -9.18 8.97 -9.02
N TYR A 496 -8.91 10.23 -9.35
CA TYR A 496 -9.17 10.74 -10.70
C TYR A 496 -8.29 10.06 -11.74
N ILE A 497 -6.97 9.97 -11.50
CA ILE A 497 -6.03 9.22 -12.36
C ILE A 497 -6.53 7.79 -12.57
N ASN A 498 -6.89 7.08 -11.49
CA ASN A 498 -7.46 5.74 -11.56
C ASN A 498 -8.78 5.66 -12.35
N SER A 499 -9.61 6.69 -12.31
CA SER A 499 -10.90 6.71 -13.01
C SER A 499 -10.76 6.84 -14.54
N VAL A 500 -9.70 7.51 -15.00
CA VAL A 500 -9.43 7.71 -16.42
C VAL A 500 -8.49 6.64 -16.99
N TYR A 501 -7.68 6.02 -16.13
CA TYR A 501 -6.70 5.00 -16.49
C TYR A 501 -7.31 3.85 -17.32
N GLY A 502 -6.69 3.57 -18.47
CA GLY A 502 -7.13 2.56 -19.43
C GLY A 502 -8.37 2.92 -20.26
N ASN A 503 -8.89 4.14 -20.13
CA ASN A 503 -10.01 4.67 -20.92
C ASN A 503 -9.71 6.01 -21.60
N ARG A 504 -8.88 6.86 -20.98
CA ARG A 504 -8.35 8.12 -21.50
C ARG A 504 -6.93 8.30 -20.96
N ILE A 505 -6.22 9.30 -21.47
CA ILE A 505 -4.85 9.63 -21.03
C ILE A 505 -4.74 11.12 -20.66
N LEU A 506 -4.05 11.46 -19.58
CA LEU A 506 -3.77 12.85 -19.22
C LEU A 506 -2.57 13.37 -20.02
N SER A 507 -2.69 14.57 -20.58
CA SER A 507 -1.57 15.25 -21.24
C SER A 507 -0.63 15.91 -20.23
N GLY A 508 0.67 15.85 -20.49
CA GLY A 508 1.67 16.43 -19.62
C GLY A 508 2.87 16.96 -20.40
N GLN A 509 3.49 18.00 -19.85
CA GLN A 509 4.69 18.63 -20.40
C GLN A 509 5.66 19.01 -19.26
N GLN A 510 6.93 18.63 -19.40
CA GLN A 510 8.02 19.14 -18.56
C GLN A 510 8.39 20.56 -19.01
N GLU A 511 8.59 21.47 -18.06
CA GLU A 511 9.05 22.84 -18.37
C GLU A 511 10.57 22.92 -18.56
N SER A 512 11.02 23.98 -19.24
CA SER A 512 12.37 24.51 -19.06
C SER A 512 12.32 25.97 -18.58
N THR A 513 13.21 26.33 -17.65
CA THR A 513 13.25 27.71 -17.11
C THR A 513 14.17 28.64 -17.90
N TRP A 514 14.96 28.11 -18.82
CA TRP A 514 15.96 28.85 -19.59
C TRP A 514 15.51 29.23 -21.01
N MET A 515 14.38 28.72 -21.50
CA MET A 515 13.85 28.99 -22.85
C MET A 515 13.10 30.32 -22.97
N GLY A 516 13.71 31.42 -22.52
CA GLY A 516 13.16 32.78 -22.60
C GLY A 516 11.94 33.07 -21.70
N SER A 517 11.16 32.06 -21.34
CA SER A 517 10.09 32.11 -20.34
C SER A 517 9.93 30.73 -19.68
N PRO A 518 9.62 30.64 -18.38
CA PRO A 518 9.29 29.37 -17.74
C PRO A 518 7.99 28.74 -18.29
N ASP A 519 7.18 29.50 -19.03
CA ASP A 519 5.96 29.00 -19.69
C ASP A 519 6.18 28.66 -21.17
N TYR A 520 7.43 28.62 -21.65
CA TYR A 520 7.75 28.45 -23.07
C TYR A 520 7.06 27.23 -23.69
N GLU A 521 7.27 26.02 -23.15
CA GLU A 521 6.69 24.80 -23.69
C GLU A 521 5.15 24.82 -23.61
N MET A 522 4.61 25.34 -22.50
CA MET A 522 3.17 25.45 -22.30
C MET A 522 2.52 26.36 -23.34
N ASN A 523 3.17 27.49 -23.63
CA ASN A 523 2.69 28.45 -24.63
C ASN A 523 2.86 27.90 -26.04
N TYR A 524 3.96 27.20 -26.33
CA TYR A 524 4.17 26.55 -27.62
C TYR A 524 3.05 25.54 -27.92
N ILE A 525 2.67 24.71 -26.95
CA ILE A 525 1.53 23.79 -27.11
C ILE A 525 0.23 24.58 -27.34
N TYR A 526 -0.03 25.62 -26.55
CA TYR A 526 -1.25 26.41 -26.69
C TYR A 526 -1.34 27.11 -28.05
N GLU A 527 -0.26 27.68 -28.55
CA GLU A 527 -0.20 28.37 -29.85
C GLU A 527 -0.46 27.43 -31.03
N ASN A 528 -0.04 26.17 -30.92
CA ASN A 528 -0.19 25.18 -31.99
C ASN A 528 -1.48 24.34 -31.88
N THR A 529 -2.08 24.24 -30.69
CA THR A 529 -3.20 23.31 -30.44
C THR A 529 -4.47 23.99 -29.92
N GLY A 530 -4.36 25.20 -29.36
CA GLY A 530 -5.42 25.88 -28.62
C GLY A 530 -5.68 25.33 -27.21
N LYS A 531 -4.86 24.37 -26.75
CA LYS A 531 -5.02 23.64 -25.49
C LYS A 531 -3.78 23.75 -24.62
N TYR A 532 -3.95 23.66 -23.30
CA TYR A 532 -2.82 23.51 -22.36
C TYR A 532 -2.76 22.06 -21.85
N PRO A 533 -1.58 21.52 -21.53
CA PRO A 533 -1.46 20.20 -20.92
C PRO A 533 -2.16 20.15 -19.57
N ALA A 534 -2.64 18.98 -19.16
CA ALA A 534 -3.24 18.79 -17.84
C ALA A 534 -2.18 18.80 -16.71
N ILE A 535 -1.02 18.22 -16.97
CA ILE A 535 0.09 18.06 -16.04
C ILE A 535 1.24 19.00 -16.42
N ARG A 536 1.79 19.72 -15.44
CA ARG A 536 3.07 20.43 -15.57
C ARG A 536 4.13 19.69 -14.76
N GLY A 537 5.18 19.26 -15.46
CA GLY A 537 6.38 18.70 -14.88
C GLY A 537 7.37 19.81 -14.49
N LEU A 538 7.93 19.69 -13.29
CA LEU A 538 8.88 20.61 -12.65
C LEU A 538 10.06 19.81 -12.11
N ASP A 539 11.16 20.51 -11.83
CA ASP A 539 12.37 19.88 -11.30
C ASP A 539 13.04 20.77 -10.26
N PHE A 540 13.36 20.22 -9.08
CA PHE A 540 14.13 20.90 -8.04
C PHE A 540 15.64 21.05 -8.35
N MET A 541 16.07 20.69 -9.55
CA MET A 541 17.44 20.91 -10.03
C MET A 541 17.90 22.36 -9.87
N ASN A 542 19.23 22.52 -9.75
CA ASN A 542 19.92 23.79 -9.51
C ASN A 542 19.49 24.52 -8.24
N ASP A 543 18.97 23.77 -7.26
CA ASP A 543 18.45 24.28 -5.98
C ASP A 543 17.34 25.35 -6.13
N ASP A 544 16.56 25.32 -7.24
CA ASP A 544 15.44 26.24 -7.50
C ASP A 544 14.15 25.86 -6.73
N PHE A 545 14.26 25.62 -5.42
CA PHE A 545 13.11 25.21 -4.61
C PHE A 545 12.00 26.26 -4.57
N ASP A 546 12.35 27.53 -4.33
CA ASP A 546 11.37 28.62 -4.23
C ASP A 546 10.69 28.91 -5.57
N GLY A 547 11.45 28.90 -6.67
CA GLY A 547 10.92 29.10 -8.01
C GLY A 547 9.97 27.98 -8.42
N VAL A 548 10.35 26.73 -8.18
CA VAL A 548 9.50 25.57 -8.43
C VAL A 548 8.22 25.64 -7.61
N VAL A 549 8.28 25.95 -6.31
CA VAL A 549 7.09 26.12 -5.45
C VAL A 549 6.17 27.21 -5.99
N ALA A 550 6.73 28.35 -6.43
CA ALA A 550 5.94 29.43 -7.00
C ALA A 550 5.22 29.01 -8.29
N ARG A 551 5.91 28.30 -9.20
CA ARG A 551 5.34 27.83 -10.48
C ARG A 551 4.32 26.70 -10.26
N ALA A 552 4.57 25.78 -9.33
CA ALA A 552 3.61 24.76 -8.91
C ALA A 552 2.31 25.38 -8.38
N LYS A 553 2.41 26.39 -7.49
CA LYS A 553 1.25 27.14 -6.98
C LYS A 553 0.50 27.86 -8.10
N ALA A 554 1.21 28.47 -9.03
CA ALA A 554 0.60 29.16 -10.18
C ALA A 554 -0.16 28.18 -11.09
N TRP A 555 0.39 26.99 -11.33
CA TRP A 555 -0.26 25.96 -12.14
C TRP A 555 -1.47 25.33 -11.46
N ALA A 556 -1.34 24.96 -10.19
CA ALA A 556 -2.44 24.43 -9.39
C ALA A 556 -3.62 25.42 -9.30
N LYS A 557 -3.34 26.73 -9.22
CA LYS A 557 -4.38 27.77 -9.25
C LYS A 557 -5.18 27.79 -10.56
N ARG A 558 -4.63 27.28 -11.66
CA ARG A 558 -5.32 27.11 -12.94
C ARG A 558 -6.12 25.80 -13.02
N GLY A 559 -6.13 25.00 -11.95
CA GLY A 559 -6.73 23.67 -11.90
C GLY A 559 -5.82 22.54 -12.42
N GLY A 560 -4.55 22.84 -12.72
CA GLY A 560 -3.61 21.88 -13.29
C GLY A 560 -2.98 20.94 -12.26
N ILE A 561 -2.51 19.79 -12.73
CA ILE A 561 -1.82 18.78 -11.92
C ILE A 561 -0.32 19.09 -11.89
N VAL A 562 0.29 18.94 -10.70
CA VAL A 562 1.70 19.22 -10.45
C VAL A 562 2.49 17.91 -10.35
N SER A 563 3.52 17.76 -11.18
CA SER A 563 4.52 16.69 -11.08
C SER A 563 5.89 17.28 -10.83
N ILE A 564 6.65 16.73 -9.87
CA ILE A 564 7.98 17.25 -9.52
C ILE A 564 8.96 16.07 -9.45
N CYS A 565 10.06 16.17 -10.20
CA CYS A 565 11.24 15.32 -10.05
C CYS A 565 12.40 16.10 -9.43
N TRP A 566 13.54 15.44 -9.23
CA TRP A 566 14.72 16.09 -8.68
C TRP A 566 16.03 15.50 -9.20
N HIS A 567 16.69 16.22 -10.09
CA HIS A 567 18.09 15.95 -10.45
C HIS A 567 19.03 16.58 -9.42
N CYS A 568 19.76 15.75 -8.69
CA CYS A 568 20.72 16.17 -7.66
C CYS A 568 21.88 15.17 -7.50
N GLY A 569 23.02 15.62 -6.97
CA GLY A 569 24.10 14.74 -6.51
C GLY A 569 23.81 14.11 -5.14
N PRO A 570 24.69 13.21 -4.62
CA PRO A 570 24.53 12.55 -3.32
C PRO A 570 24.48 13.51 -2.11
N SER A 571 24.83 14.78 -2.28
CA SER A 571 24.67 15.81 -1.23
C SER A 571 23.31 16.52 -1.28
N PHE A 572 22.40 16.09 -2.16
CA PHE A 572 21.09 16.71 -2.38
C PHE A 572 21.17 18.22 -2.66
N ASN A 573 22.23 18.60 -3.36
CA ASN A 573 22.35 19.85 -4.09
C ASN A 573 22.58 19.48 -5.56
N GLY A 574 22.45 20.47 -6.43
CA GLY A 574 23.16 20.41 -7.71
C GLY A 574 22.28 20.28 -8.93
N SER A 575 22.87 19.70 -9.97
CA SER A 575 22.41 19.78 -11.36
C SER A 575 22.21 18.39 -11.98
N PHE A 576 21.68 18.37 -13.20
CA PHE A 576 21.65 17.18 -14.05
C PHE A 576 23.05 16.54 -14.20
N ASP A 577 24.09 17.36 -14.40
CA ASP A 577 25.46 16.87 -14.56
C ASP A 577 25.95 16.15 -13.30
N GLU A 578 25.69 16.70 -12.12
CA GLU A 578 26.07 16.05 -10.85
C GLU A 578 25.32 14.73 -10.65
N SER A 579 24.03 14.69 -10.99
CA SER A 579 23.23 13.48 -10.87
C SER A 579 23.82 12.31 -11.68
N GLN A 580 24.38 12.59 -12.87
CA GLN A 580 24.99 11.58 -13.74
C GLN A 580 26.44 11.26 -13.40
N ASN A 581 27.23 12.25 -12.98
CA ASN A 581 28.68 12.09 -12.92
C ASN A 581 29.19 11.70 -11.52
N GLU A 582 28.43 11.98 -10.46
CA GLU A 582 28.83 11.61 -9.11
C GLU A 582 28.47 10.15 -8.77
N GLU A 583 29.12 9.61 -7.73
CA GLU A 583 28.89 8.26 -7.22
C GLU A 583 29.38 8.13 -5.78
N LEU A 584 28.73 7.26 -5.00
CA LEU A 584 29.19 6.88 -3.66
C LEU A 584 30.00 5.59 -3.72
N THR A 585 31.13 5.55 -3.01
CA THR A 585 31.85 4.30 -2.76
C THR A 585 31.02 3.34 -1.90
N ALA A 586 31.32 2.04 -1.93
CA ALA A 586 30.62 1.05 -1.10
C ALA A 586 30.61 1.40 0.40
N ALA A 587 31.72 1.94 0.93
CA ALA A 587 31.79 2.38 2.33
C ALA A 587 30.89 3.59 2.61
N GLN A 588 30.77 4.52 1.65
CA GLN A 588 29.87 5.67 1.79
C GLN A 588 28.41 5.24 1.69
N TRP A 589 28.06 4.33 0.78
CA TRP A 589 26.72 3.73 0.72
C TRP A 589 26.32 3.12 2.05
N GLU A 590 27.17 2.30 2.65
CA GLU A 590 26.86 1.73 3.97
C GLU A 590 26.77 2.78 5.07
N ALA A 591 27.64 3.80 5.05
CA ALA A 591 27.61 4.86 6.06
C ALA A 591 26.30 5.67 5.99
N VAL A 592 25.86 6.08 4.79
CA VAL A 592 24.62 6.89 4.64
C VAL A 592 23.35 6.07 4.81
N LEU A 593 23.38 4.75 4.56
CA LEU A 593 22.23 3.85 4.68
C LEU A 593 22.15 3.08 6.01
N THR A 594 23.00 3.39 6.99
CA THR A 594 22.98 2.79 8.33
C THR A 594 22.45 3.80 9.35
N ASP A 595 21.32 3.48 9.97
CA ASP A 595 20.69 4.33 10.98
C ASP A 595 21.64 4.62 12.15
N GLY A 596 21.67 5.89 12.58
CA GLY A 596 22.44 6.34 13.74
C GLY A 596 23.90 6.71 13.46
N THR A 597 24.39 6.58 12.22
CA THR A 597 25.67 7.18 11.83
C THR A 597 25.53 8.70 11.65
N ALA A 598 26.65 9.43 11.75
CA ALA A 598 26.65 10.87 11.52
C ALA A 598 26.36 11.19 10.04
N GLU A 599 26.85 10.35 9.14
CA GLU A 599 26.66 10.43 7.69
C GLU A 599 25.19 10.24 7.32
N ASN A 600 24.50 9.25 7.89
CA ASN A 600 23.07 9.03 7.68
C ASN A 600 22.25 10.24 8.16
N ALA A 601 22.53 10.75 9.36
CA ALA A 601 21.82 11.93 9.88
C ALA A 601 22.04 13.17 8.99
N ALA A 602 23.26 13.40 8.51
CA ALA A 602 23.56 14.50 7.60
C ALA A 602 22.90 14.33 6.23
N PHE A 603 22.82 13.09 5.74
CA PHE A 603 22.19 12.74 4.48
C PHE A 603 20.67 12.95 4.50
N ILE A 604 20.01 12.58 5.61
CA ILE A 604 18.59 12.88 5.86
C ILE A 604 18.36 14.39 5.96
N ALA A 605 19.19 15.11 6.73
CA ALA A 605 19.09 16.57 6.81
C ALA A 605 19.31 17.29 5.47
N ALA A 606 20.01 16.67 4.52
CA ALA A 606 20.22 17.24 3.19
C ALA A 606 18.97 17.11 2.30
N MET A 607 18.22 16.00 2.39
CA MET A 607 16.96 15.82 1.64
C MET A 607 15.82 16.72 2.16
N ASP A 608 15.92 17.25 3.39
CA ASP A 608 14.96 18.20 3.97
C ASP A 608 14.73 19.46 3.11
N LYS A 609 15.65 19.82 2.21
CA LYS A 609 15.45 20.96 1.29
C LYS A 609 14.22 20.74 0.41
N ALA A 610 14.14 19.57 -0.23
CA ALA A 610 12.98 19.19 -1.01
C ALA A 610 11.77 18.95 -0.11
N GLY A 611 11.95 18.29 1.04
CA GLY A 611 10.87 18.06 2.01
C GLY A 611 10.18 19.35 2.46
N ASN A 612 10.95 20.37 2.82
CA ASN A 612 10.43 21.69 3.22
C ASN A 612 9.75 22.43 2.06
N ALA A 613 10.27 22.33 0.83
CA ALA A 613 9.62 22.90 -0.34
C ALA A 613 8.26 22.23 -0.63
N LEU A 614 8.19 20.90 -0.52
CA LEU A 614 6.97 20.12 -0.66
C LEU A 614 5.96 20.43 0.46
N LEU A 615 6.43 20.71 1.68
CA LEU A 615 5.57 21.11 2.80
C LEU A 615 4.85 22.43 2.51
N GLN A 616 5.52 23.39 1.86
CA GLN A 616 4.88 24.64 1.43
C GLN A 616 3.76 24.43 0.39
N LEU A 617 3.82 23.34 -0.38
CA LEU A 617 2.75 22.94 -1.30
C LEU A 617 1.63 22.22 -0.56
N GLN A 618 1.96 21.39 0.43
CA GLN A 618 0.98 20.79 1.33
C GLN A 618 0.16 21.85 2.07
N ASP A 619 0.81 22.87 2.64
CA ASP A 619 0.16 23.97 3.34
C ASP A 619 -0.77 24.78 2.43
N ALA A 620 -0.49 24.77 1.12
CA ALA A 620 -1.34 25.37 0.10
C ALA A 620 -2.46 24.43 -0.41
N GLY A 621 -2.57 23.21 0.14
CA GLY A 621 -3.55 22.21 -0.25
C GLY A 621 -3.28 21.56 -1.61
N ILE A 622 -2.03 21.60 -2.10
CA ILE A 622 -1.67 21.15 -3.45
C ILE A 622 -1.12 19.72 -3.39
N PRO A 623 -1.79 18.74 -4.04
CA PRO A 623 -1.24 17.41 -4.21
C PRO A 623 -0.13 17.39 -5.26
N VAL A 624 0.89 16.55 -5.07
CA VAL A 624 2.07 16.47 -5.92
C VAL A 624 2.32 15.03 -6.37
N LEU A 625 2.46 14.82 -7.69
CA LEU A 625 3.08 13.62 -8.23
C LEU A 625 4.58 13.71 -7.97
N TRP A 626 5.05 13.07 -6.91
CA TRP A 626 6.44 13.13 -6.45
C TRP A 626 7.25 12.00 -7.08
N ARG A 627 8.25 12.36 -7.90
CA ARG A 627 9.04 11.44 -8.71
C ARG A 627 10.55 11.56 -8.39
N PRO A 628 10.99 11.17 -7.18
CA PRO A 628 12.41 11.18 -6.83
C PRO A 628 13.13 10.02 -7.50
N PHE A 629 14.47 10.11 -7.60
CA PHE A 629 15.34 8.99 -7.98
C PHE A 629 14.90 8.21 -9.22
N HIS A 630 14.38 8.90 -10.24
CA HIS A 630 13.88 8.31 -11.47
C HIS A 630 15.00 7.70 -12.33
N GLU A 631 14.62 6.81 -13.26
CA GLU A 631 15.54 6.06 -14.15
C GLU A 631 16.63 5.27 -13.41
N PHE A 632 16.33 4.82 -12.19
CA PHE A 632 17.26 4.13 -11.30
C PHE A 632 17.87 2.86 -11.91
N ASP A 633 17.09 2.11 -12.70
CA ASP A 633 17.48 0.83 -13.31
C ASP A 633 18.41 1.01 -14.51
N GLY A 634 18.50 2.23 -15.05
CA GLY A 634 19.46 2.61 -16.07
C GLY A 634 20.89 2.73 -15.54
N ALA A 635 21.04 2.95 -14.24
CA ALA A 635 22.31 3.09 -13.53
C ALA A 635 23.26 4.19 -14.07
N TRP A 636 22.76 5.16 -14.84
CA TRP A 636 23.53 6.36 -15.20
C TRP A 636 23.50 7.44 -14.11
N PHE A 637 22.45 7.47 -13.29
CA PHE A 637 22.39 8.35 -12.12
C PHE A 637 22.98 7.69 -10.87
N TRP A 638 23.56 8.49 -9.97
CA TRP A 638 24.26 7.97 -8.78
C TRP A 638 23.38 7.07 -7.90
N TRP A 639 22.08 7.35 -7.79
CA TRP A 639 21.13 6.53 -7.03
C TRP A 639 20.91 5.13 -7.63
N GLY A 640 21.18 4.95 -8.93
CA GLY A 640 21.15 3.67 -9.63
C GLY A 640 22.50 2.94 -9.63
N LYS A 641 23.62 3.67 -9.67
CA LYS A 641 24.98 3.08 -9.71
C LYS A 641 25.30 2.16 -8.52
N GLY A 642 24.69 2.42 -7.36
CA GLY A 642 24.85 1.60 -6.16
C GLY A 642 24.17 0.21 -6.20
N GLY A 643 23.42 -0.10 -7.27
CA GLY A 643 22.68 -1.34 -7.43
C GLY A 643 21.30 -1.33 -6.76
N SER A 644 20.47 -2.32 -7.10
CA SER A 644 19.05 -2.38 -6.73
C SER A 644 18.79 -2.43 -5.23
N GLU A 645 19.64 -3.11 -4.44
CA GLU A 645 19.48 -3.18 -2.99
C GLU A 645 19.68 -1.81 -2.31
N ASN A 646 20.72 -1.08 -2.70
CA ASN A 646 20.98 0.27 -2.17
C ASN A 646 19.92 1.26 -2.61
N PHE A 647 19.46 1.17 -3.86
CA PHE A 647 18.33 1.95 -4.35
C PHE A 647 17.07 1.73 -3.50
N LYS A 648 16.69 0.47 -3.23
CA LYS A 648 15.50 0.17 -2.39
C LYS A 648 15.63 0.73 -0.98
N ARG A 649 16.82 0.65 -0.36
CA ARG A 649 17.11 1.26 0.95
C ARG A 649 16.96 2.78 0.89
N LEU A 650 17.53 3.43 -0.12
CA LEU A 650 17.46 4.87 -0.35
C LEU A 650 16.01 5.36 -0.56
N TRP A 651 15.26 4.70 -1.43
CA TRP A 651 13.85 5.01 -1.70
C TRP A 651 13.02 4.94 -0.41
N ARG A 652 13.14 3.84 0.34
CA ARG A 652 12.39 3.63 1.58
C ARG A 652 12.80 4.64 2.67
N MET A 653 14.07 5.04 2.72
CA MET A 653 14.54 6.09 3.63
C MET A 653 13.84 7.42 3.34
N MET A 654 13.85 7.90 2.10
CA MET A 654 13.16 9.14 1.74
C MET A 654 11.65 9.02 1.94
N TYR A 655 11.05 7.88 1.56
CA TYR A 655 9.63 7.64 1.79
C TYR A 655 9.26 7.78 3.27
N ASN A 656 9.98 7.08 4.15
CA ASN A 656 9.67 7.09 5.57
C ASN A 656 9.88 8.48 6.17
N HIS A 657 10.99 9.12 5.82
CA HIS A 657 11.31 10.43 6.34
C HIS A 657 10.31 11.50 5.88
N PHE A 658 10.01 11.57 4.58
CA PHE A 658 9.06 12.56 4.06
C PHE A 658 7.64 12.30 4.55
N THR A 659 7.21 11.04 4.55
CA THR A 659 5.82 10.67 4.87
C THR A 659 5.54 10.73 6.36
N TYR A 660 6.42 10.15 7.20
CA TYR A 660 6.15 9.97 8.62
C TYR A 660 6.88 10.98 9.51
N ASP A 661 8.13 11.32 9.23
CA ASP A 661 8.88 12.25 10.07
C ASP A 661 8.50 13.72 9.77
N LEU A 662 8.43 14.08 8.49
CA LEU A 662 8.02 15.43 8.04
C LEU A 662 6.50 15.59 7.89
N GLY A 663 5.74 14.49 7.88
CA GLY A 663 4.29 14.51 7.74
C GLY A 663 3.79 15.02 6.38
N LEU A 664 4.52 14.75 5.30
CA LEU A 664 4.11 15.08 3.92
C LEU A 664 3.07 14.08 3.43
N ASN A 665 1.81 14.47 3.58
CA ASN A 665 0.62 13.74 3.21
C ASN A 665 0.03 14.16 1.85
N ASN A 666 0.60 15.15 1.18
CA ASN A 666 0.16 15.61 -0.14
C ASN A 666 0.85 14.90 -1.32
N LEU A 667 1.77 13.97 -1.05
CA LEU A 667 2.56 13.30 -2.08
C LEU A 667 1.86 12.05 -2.62
N ILE A 668 1.99 11.84 -3.93
CA ILE A 668 1.69 10.59 -4.63
C ILE A 668 3.01 10.10 -5.22
N TRP A 669 3.50 8.96 -4.74
CA TRP A 669 4.84 8.44 -5.05
C TRP A 669 4.87 7.78 -6.42
N VAL A 670 5.63 8.36 -7.35
CA VAL A 670 5.80 7.91 -8.74
C VAL A 670 7.16 7.23 -8.91
N LEU A 671 7.16 5.91 -9.06
CA LEU A 671 8.35 5.11 -9.34
C LEU A 671 8.64 5.08 -10.85
N GLY A 672 9.73 5.70 -11.26
CA GLY A 672 10.05 5.86 -12.68
C GLY A 672 11.18 4.95 -13.18
N TYR A 673 10.85 3.95 -14.01
CA TYR A 673 11.81 3.07 -14.68
C TYR A 673 12.39 3.68 -15.97
N SER A 674 13.62 3.36 -16.29
CA SER A 674 14.27 3.78 -17.52
C SER A 674 13.74 3.02 -18.75
N HIS A 675 13.99 3.59 -19.94
CA HIS A 675 13.77 2.91 -21.23
C HIS A 675 14.65 1.64 -21.40
N ASN A 676 15.79 1.58 -20.70
CA ASN A 676 16.88 0.65 -20.98
C ASN A 676 16.87 -0.63 -20.12
N GLY A 677 16.00 -0.72 -19.11
CA GLY A 677 16.01 -1.84 -18.16
C GLY A 677 15.69 -3.22 -18.76
N THR A 678 15.21 -3.30 -20.01
CA THR A 678 15.07 -4.59 -20.72
C THR A 678 16.28 -4.95 -21.59
N ASP A 679 17.08 -3.96 -21.98
CA ASP A 679 18.13 -4.12 -23.00
C ASP A 679 19.47 -4.56 -22.40
N TYR A 680 19.66 -4.38 -21.09
CA TYR A 680 20.88 -4.76 -20.36
C TYR A 680 20.76 -6.07 -19.56
N GLY A 681 19.66 -6.83 -19.72
CA GLY A 681 19.47 -8.09 -18.99
C GLY A 681 19.22 -7.92 -17.49
N THR A 682 18.82 -6.72 -17.04
CA THR A 682 18.44 -6.44 -15.67
C THR A 682 17.00 -6.92 -15.39
N ASN A 683 16.79 -7.51 -14.22
CA ASN A 683 15.44 -7.90 -13.79
C ASN A 683 14.78 -6.70 -13.10
N LEU A 684 13.82 -6.05 -13.78
CA LEU A 684 13.12 -4.86 -13.26
C LEU A 684 12.48 -5.06 -11.88
N ALA A 685 12.07 -6.28 -11.56
CA ALA A 685 11.48 -6.62 -10.26
C ALA A 685 12.47 -6.44 -9.10
N ASP A 686 13.78 -6.58 -9.33
CA ASP A 686 14.80 -6.47 -8.28
C ASP A 686 14.89 -5.06 -7.70
N TRP A 687 14.49 -4.06 -8.51
CA TRP A 687 14.50 -2.64 -8.17
C TRP A 687 13.22 -2.15 -7.51
N TYR A 688 12.15 -2.96 -7.50
CA TYR A 688 10.87 -2.54 -6.95
C TYR A 688 10.98 -2.34 -5.42
N PRO A 689 10.71 -1.14 -4.88
CA PRO A 689 10.81 -0.87 -3.45
C PRO A 689 9.72 -1.56 -2.62
N GLY A 690 8.70 -2.12 -3.28
CA GLY A 690 7.58 -2.84 -2.66
C GLY A 690 6.27 -2.04 -2.70
N SER A 691 5.15 -2.74 -2.70
CA SER A 691 3.82 -2.16 -2.96
C SER A 691 3.33 -1.12 -1.95
N ARG A 692 3.93 -1.08 -0.75
CA ARG A 692 3.70 -0.07 0.30
C ARG A 692 4.43 1.26 0.06
N TYR A 693 5.39 1.30 -0.87
CA TYR A 693 6.25 2.48 -1.08
C TYR A 693 6.04 3.12 -2.46
N CYS A 694 5.03 2.71 -3.21
CA CYS A 694 4.79 3.12 -4.59
C CYS A 694 3.29 3.24 -4.87
N ASP A 695 2.84 4.40 -5.36
CA ASP A 695 1.45 4.66 -5.75
C ASP A 695 1.24 4.49 -7.26
N ILE A 696 2.17 5.03 -8.05
CA ILE A 696 2.18 4.98 -9.51
C ILE A 696 3.55 4.47 -9.94
N ALA A 697 3.58 3.64 -10.98
CA ALA A 697 4.83 3.28 -11.63
C ALA A 697 4.82 3.76 -13.08
N GLY A 698 5.98 3.93 -13.69
CA GLY A 698 6.06 4.35 -15.07
C GLY A 698 7.35 3.94 -15.73
N ALA A 699 7.42 4.17 -17.04
CA ALA A 699 8.63 4.04 -17.82
C ALA A 699 8.87 5.29 -18.66
N ASP A 700 10.12 5.54 -18.98
CA ASP A 700 10.53 6.61 -19.89
C ASP A 700 10.77 6.08 -21.29
N SER A 701 10.48 6.91 -22.29
CA SER A 701 10.71 6.56 -23.69
C SER A 701 11.11 7.78 -24.52
N TYR A 702 12.36 7.79 -24.96
CA TYR A 702 12.94 8.85 -25.80
C TYR A 702 13.07 8.43 -27.28
N GLU A 703 12.36 7.38 -27.70
CA GLU A 703 12.41 6.93 -29.08
C GLU A 703 11.88 8.02 -30.05
N VAL A 704 12.53 8.14 -31.21
CA VAL A 704 12.15 9.06 -32.29
C VAL A 704 11.14 8.46 -33.26
N SER A 705 10.67 7.23 -33.00
CA SER A 705 9.63 6.55 -33.78
C SER A 705 8.82 5.63 -32.87
N THR A 706 7.50 5.68 -33.01
CA THR A 706 6.54 4.92 -32.18
C THR A 706 6.41 3.45 -32.61
N ASN A 707 7.50 2.75 -32.96
CA ASN A 707 7.51 1.39 -33.55
C ASN A 707 6.96 0.26 -32.61
N GLY A 708 5.90 0.53 -31.85
CA GLY A 708 5.35 -0.29 -30.78
C GLY A 708 6.22 -0.30 -29.52
N ALA A 709 7.27 0.52 -29.47
CA ALA A 709 8.30 0.51 -28.43
C ALA A 709 7.75 0.84 -27.04
N GLU A 710 6.79 1.76 -26.97
CA GLU A 710 6.14 2.18 -25.74
C GLU A 710 5.30 1.02 -25.18
N GLY A 711 4.70 0.19 -26.04
CA GLY A 711 4.06 -1.05 -25.62
C GLY A 711 5.03 -2.10 -25.07
N ARG A 712 6.32 -2.07 -25.46
CA ARG A 712 7.32 -3.02 -24.95
C ARG A 712 7.68 -2.76 -23.49
N LEU A 713 7.60 -1.51 -23.03
CA LEU A 713 7.91 -1.12 -21.66
C LEU A 713 6.76 -1.40 -20.68
N PHE A 714 5.51 -1.34 -21.16
CA PHE A 714 4.33 -1.46 -20.32
C PHE A 714 4.28 -2.79 -19.57
N ASN A 715 4.43 -3.92 -20.27
CA ASN A 715 4.29 -5.25 -19.66
C ASN A 715 5.40 -5.60 -18.66
N PRO A 716 6.70 -5.32 -18.95
CA PRO A 716 7.78 -5.51 -17.97
C PRO A 716 7.58 -4.70 -16.70
N VAL A 717 7.21 -3.42 -16.79
CA VAL A 717 6.95 -2.59 -15.60
C VAL A 717 5.71 -3.10 -14.86
N SER A 718 4.64 -3.44 -15.59
CA SER A 718 3.45 -4.08 -15.00
C SER A 718 3.82 -5.35 -14.22
N ALA A 719 4.68 -6.20 -14.78
CA ALA A 719 5.13 -7.41 -14.11
C ALA A 719 5.99 -7.12 -12.87
N ALA A 720 6.92 -6.15 -12.98
CA ALA A 720 7.78 -5.73 -11.88
C ALA A 720 6.99 -5.15 -10.69
N THR A 721 5.85 -4.52 -10.96
CA THR A 721 4.96 -3.95 -9.95
C THR A 721 3.70 -4.79 -9.71
N HIS A 722 3.74 -6.08 -10.06
CA HIS A 722 2.67 -7.06 -9.82
C HIS A 722 1.30 -6.72 -10.43
N GLY A 723 1.24 -5.82 -11.41
CA GLY A 723 0.03 -5.39 -12.13
C GLY A 723 -0.96 -4.58 -11.29
N ALA A 724 -0.56 -4.14 -10.09
CA ALA A 724 -1.45 -3.53 -9.11
C ALA A 724 -1.48 -1.99 -9.13
N LYS A 725 -0.60 -1.36 -9.91
CA LYS A 725 -0.39 0.10 -9.92
C LYS A 725 -0.76 0.70 -11.29
N PRO A 726 -1.33 1.92 -11.36
CA PRO A 726 -1.43 2.65 -12.61
C PRO A 726 -0.05 2.84 -13.23
N LEU A 727 0.05 2.61 -14.55
CA LEU A 727 1.29 2.79 -15.30
C LEU A 727 1.29 4.05 -16.14
N VAL A 728 2.38 4.81 -16.14
CA VAL A 728 2.46 6.11 -16.81
C VAL A 728 3.73 6.23 -17.66
N MET A 729 3.68 7.07 -18.69
CA MET A 729 4.88 7.51 -19.39
C MET A 729 5.38 8.76 -18.67
N HIS A 730 6.26 8.57 -17.69
CA HIS A 730 6.64 9.66 -16.78
C HIS A 730 7.61 10.65 -17.40
N GLU A 731 8.27 10.28 -18.49
CA GLU A 731 8.92 11.11 -19.48
C GLU A 731 8.73 10.50 -20.88
N THR A 732 8.57 11.35 -21.89
CA THR A 732 8.52 10.92 -23.28
C THR A 732 9.18 11.92 -24.22
N GLY A 733 9.89 11.41 -25.23
CA GLY A 733 10.36 12.19 -26.36
C GLY A 733 9.24 12.42 -27.36
N LEU A 734 9.06 11.49 -28.30
CA LEU A 734 7.94 11.50 -29.24
C LEU A 734 6.65 11.05 -28.53
N ILE A 735 5.60 11.86 -28.60
CA ILE A 735 4.29 11.50 -28.04
C ILE A 735 3.66 10.43 -28.94
N PRO A 736 3.23 9.26 -28.41
CA PRO A 736 2.50 8.29 -29.20
C PRO A 736 1.25 8.87 -29.85
N THR A 737 0.88 8.34 -31.01
CA THR A 737 -0.39 8.70 -31.66
C THR A 737 -1.58 8.27 -30.79
N VAL A 738 -2.74 8.90 -31.00
CA VAL A 738 -3.98 8.56 -30.28
C VAL A 738 -4.34 7.07 -30.46
N GLU A 739 -4.09 6.50 -31.63
CA GLU A 739 -4.36 5.09 -31.90
C GLU A 739 -3.40 4.15 -31.17
N GLU A 740 -2.17 4.56 -30.91
CA GLU A 740 -1.22 3.79 -30.08
C GLU A 740 -1.58 3.84 -28.60
N PHE A 741 -2.00 5.01 -28.09
CA PHE A 741 -2.51 5.13 -26.72
C PHE A 741 -3.77 4.31 -26.46
N LYS A 742 -4.56 4.00 -27.50
CA LYS A 742 -5.71 3.08 -27.38
C LYS A 742 -5.29 1.60 -27.29
N LYS A 743 -4.07 1.26 -27.75
CA LYS A 743 -3.52 -0.11 -27.72
C LYS A 743 -2.89 -0.43 -26.36
N VAL A 744 -2.30 0.55 -25.68
CA VAL A 744 -1.56 0.38 -24.42
C VAL A 744 -2.10 1.36 -23.37
N PRO A 745 -2.60 0.88 -22.21
CA PRO A 745 -3.37 1.72 -21.28
C PRO A 745 -2.46 2.57 -20.36
N TRP A 746 -1.72 3.52 -20.94
CA TRP A 746 -0.95 4.51 -20.19
C TRP A 746 -1.86 5.55 -19.51
N GLY A 747 -1.54 5.94 -18.27
CA GLY A 747 -2.37 6.88 -17.48
C GLY A 747 -2.14 8.34 -17.81
N TYR A 748 -0.88 8.70 -18.05
CA TYR A 748 -0.50 10.01 -18.57
C TYR A 748 0.78 9.88 -19.39
N PHE A 749 1.05 10.89 -20.22
CA PHE A 749 2.37 11.14 -20.79
C PHE A 749 2.91 12.48 -20.28
N LEU A 750 4.23 12.59 -20.15
CA LEU A 750 4.90 13.84 -19.78
C LEU A 750 6.04 14.08 -20.77
N THR A 751 5.82 14.93 -21.78
CA THR A 751 6.85 15.18 -22.79
C THR A 751 8.00 15.97 -22.21
N TRP A 752 9.25 15.60 -22.52
CA TRP A 752 10.40 16.37 -22.08
C TRP A 752 10.43 17.75 -22.74
N HIS A 753 11.22 18.67 -22.20
CA HIS A 753 11.26 20.06 -22.63
C HIS A 753 12.06 20.25 -23.94
N THR A 754 12.27 21.50 -24.36
CA THR A 754 13.17 21.87 -25.48
C THR A 754 12.86 21.15 -26.80
N GLU A 755 13.82 20.44 -27.40
CA GLU A 755 13.71 19.78 -28.70
C GLU A 755 12.65 18.66 -28.72
N TYR A 756 12.32 18.09 -27.56
CA TYR A 756 11.35 17.00 -27.51
C TYR A 756 9.93 17.50 -27.79
N VAL A 757 9.56 18.69 -27.33
CA VAL A 757 8.24 19.24 -27.68
C VAL A 757 8.22 19.91 -29.08
N THR A 758 9.36 20.39 -29.59
CA THR A 758 9.40 21.11 -30.88
C THR A 758 9.79 20.25 -32.08
N ASP A 759 10.90 19.53 -31.97
CA ASP A 759 11.55 18.87 -33.11
C ASP A 759 11.05 17.43 -33.26
N HIS A 760 10.79 16.75 -32.13
CA HIS A 760 10.28 15.39 -32.12
C HIS A 760 8.76 15.37 -32.33
N ASN A 761 8.04 16.40 -31.88
CA ASN A 761 6.59 16.49 -31.99
C ASN A 761 6.18 17.66 -32.89
N THR A 762 5.90 17.40 -34.17
CA THR A 762 5.50 18.46 -35.10
C THR A 762 4.22 19.17 -34.66
N PRO A 763 4.00 20.45 -35.02
CA PRO A 763 2.74 21.17 -34.74
C PRO A 763 1.46 20.43 -35.16
N ALA A 764 1.50 19.75 -36.32
CA ALA A 764 0.36 18.96 -36.80
C ALA A 764 0.07 17.77 -35.87
N HIS A 765 1.12 17.07 -35.43
CA HIS A 765 1.02 15.96 -34.48
C HIS A 765 0.52 16.42 -33.11
N LEU A 766 1.09 17.51 -32.57
CA LEU A 766 0.60 18.12 -31.32
C LEU A 766 -0.89 18.48 -31.43
N SER A 767 -1.29 19.11 -32.53
CA SER A 767 -2.70 19.46 -32.76
C SER A 767 -3.60 18.23 -32.85
N GLU A 768 -3.15 17.13 -33.45
CA GLU A 768 -3.89 15.87 -33.51
C GLU A 768 -4.09 15.28 -32.11
N VAL A 769 -3.01 15.16 -31.33
CA VAL A 769 -3.04 14.54 -30.00
C VAL A 769 -3.87 15.38 -29.03
N TYR A 770 -3.59 16.68 -28.91
CA TYR A 770 -4.23 17.54 -27.90
C TYR A 770 -5.71 17.87 -28.20
N ASN A 771 -6.17 17.73 -29.43
CA ASN A 771 -7.59 17.93 -29.78
C ASN A 771 -8.39 16.62 -29.85
N SER A 772 -7.80 15.50 -29.43
CA SER A 772 -8.48 14.20 -29.36
C SER A 772 -9.33 14.07 -28.11
N ASP A 773 -10.56 13.58 -28.24
CA ASP A 773 -11.43 13.22 -27.10
C ASP A 773 -10.81 12.11 -26.21
N TYR A 774 -9.73 11.44 -26.63
CA TYR A 774 -9.03 10.46 -25.81
C TYR A 774 -8.02 11.09 -24.83
N VAL A 775 -7.53 12.29 -25.14
CA VAL A 775 -6.50 13.00 -24.37
C VAL A 775 -7.16 14.08 -23.53
N ILE A 776 -6.87 14.09 -22.24
CA ILE A 776 -7.41 15.07 -21.29
C ILE A 776 -6.44 16.24 -21.19
N THR A 777 -6.96 17.44 -21.43
CA THR A 777 -6.24 18.72 -21.36
C THR A 777 -6.65 19.53 -20.13
N LEU A 778 -5.95 20.64 -19.85
CA LEU A 778 -6.19 21.48 -18.66
C LEU A 778 -7.66 21.90 -18.50
N ASP A 779 -8.32 22.28 -19.60
CA ASP A 779 -9.71 22.76 -19.57
C ASP A 779 -10.75 21.65 -19.35
N GLU A 780 -10.34 20.39 -19.40
CA GLU A 780 -11.19 19.22 -19.16
C GLU A 780 -11.01 18.62 -17.76
N LEU A 781 -10.03 19.10 -16.98
CA LEU A 781 -9.80 18.62 -15.63
C LEU A 781 -10.98 18.97 -14.70
N PRO A 782 -11.41 18.04 -13.83
CA PRO A 782 -12.36 18.37 -12.78
C PRO A 782 -11.70 19.29 -11.75
N ASN A 783 -12.52 19.90 -10.89
CA ASN A 783 -11.96 20.57 -9.73
C ASN A 783 -11.45 19.52 -8.72
N ILE A 784 -10.13 19.44 -8.56
CA ILE A 784 -9.43 18.42 -7.74
C ILE A 784 -9.09 18.98 -6.33
N SER A 785 -9.28 20.29 -6.09
CA SER A 785 -9.03 20.97 -4.81
C SER A 785 -10.23 20.97 -3.86
#